data_AF-A0A9N8H9E3-F1
#
_entry.id   AF-A0A9N8H9E3-F1
#
_cell.length_a   1.000
_cell.length_b   1.000
_cell.length_c   1.000
_cell.angle_alpha   90.00
_cell.angle_beta   90.00
_cell.angle_gamma   90.00
#
_symmetry.space_group_name_H-M   'P 1'
#
loop_
_entity.id
_entity.type
_entity.pdbx_description
1 polymer ?
#
loop_
_entity_poly.entity_id
_entity_poly.type
_entity_poly.pdbx_seq_one_letter_code
_entity_poly.pdbx_strand_id
1 'polypeptide(L)'
;MMPFAHPSQRSRYRSARSVRPQSMNGGSNPGSISGAGKWSKAKMTFFVGAVLAVAGITVVPIFILEGSYSYKRISSNHLHPSKMLHLGEAIQREMAQKLHNNHLLPASSDTDQNSNTVEEGHPNQQPEGDLLDHDNEQQEGEEPPSPLTRGVNRVPMSKTPALIGARRGHIQCDVPIEDEDRIVYWNERQGDRDQAFVSPFVLPTANQEYYITFQPDRGGWNNIRMSMEILFVIASATGRTLVLPPRVPLYLLGHGKAGAKSFGDFFPLDNPDLMSKVKVISMKQFIEKESPKWEGLSDDERQKLLQVSELCLHHDGDEIDCQILHKQLRNRGHQPQIKPSENCFVFDLDVLQSGDPEKLSDDRHLEVDRFCGGHRTPVFYDKTLQSIPFIHWDAGCDGLANTKEDQAKCFRLLQHFYTFIYFTDPKVDNYYKRFVRDFLHYKDPVYCAAAKVIQAVQKEADKLNVPWSTWHVRRGDLQYKKVKIPAEEWWENTKEAWRPGELIYIATDERDKSFFDPVRKQNHPVRFLDDYWDMAGIGKLDGSYVGMVDTIVASQGRAFAGTWFSTFTGYINRLRGYMGKSMKDSWYSFLPRKEVMREFTFPDGNYPAREWQIGWLGIDTDEHDFVEHGVPADDIHDKAVLRLQLPDAPKESKEAQKESIKFKKIDFAVSDLKPDVGFREKPVARLVAGRPMDETPAVKGASRAHVECEINVDSLAYWNDPQSERDQNFQSPFAVQGDTKYITFAPDRGGWNNIRMCMEIIFVIAAVTGRTLVLPPKAPLYLLNKDSKSKHRGFADFFPLHTAEFQKRVKVITMEEFVKREGGPDGRLPIPDGKQKAVEGAADVCDRNPRSEISCDLVYDYLISAGHSPMIRAKDSCVVFDEDAYNGRDLTAENKAIVKKRCGERAPTYWDNKLQDNVLIHFRASEKEYRLLAHFYGMIYITNPAIDHYYKRFVRDFLHYHDSIYCAAGKIVKALQAEGEKRGFLADDEGGGGYSALHVRRGDLQYKKVKIPAEEWYENTKEVWRPGEILYIATDERNKTFFDPIKEHNDIRFLDDYFEMAGLKDLDPNYMGMIDTIVASRGRAFAGTWFSTFSGYINRLRGYHGMSMMDSWYSWLQRKDALHKWEEVDHFAYAFEWPDCWVGIDADVWPSRDKF
;
A
#
# COMPACT_ATOMS: atom_id res chain seq x y z
N MET A 1 31.45 -61.77 9.59
CA MET A 1 32.21 -60.54 9.90
C MET A 1 31.97 -59.54 8.78
N MET A 2 31.77 -58.27 9.14
CA MET A 2 31.61 -57.05 8.31
C MET A 2 32.68 -56.87 7.21
N PRO A 3 32.62 -55.86 6.30
CA PRO A 3 31.66 -54.73 6.18
C PRO A 3 31.10 -54.52 4.74
N PHE A 4 30.02 -53.72 4.59
CA PHE A 4 29.87 -52.77 3.48
C PHE A 4 28.83 -51.69 3.84
N ALA A 5 29.22 -50.44 3.64
CA ALA A 5 28.42 -49.24 3.78
C ALA A 5 27.51 -49.03 2.55
N HIS A 6 26.31 -48.48 2.74
CA HIS A 6 25.36 -48.15 1.67
C HIS A 6 25.20 -46.62 1.57
N PRO A 7 25.18 -45.99 0.36
CA PRO A 7 25.17 -44.55 0.22
C PRO A 7 23.76 -43.95 0.17
N SER A 8 23.71 -42.68 0.60
CA SER A 8 22.57 -41.78 0.79
C SER A 8 21.69 -41.51 -0.45
N GLN A 9 20.38 -41.66 -0.30
CA GLN A 9 19.39 -40.90 -1.08
C GLN A 9 19.25 -39.47 -0.51
N ARG A 10 20.22 -38.60 -0.82
CA ARG A 10 20.14 -37.16 -0.58
C ARG A 10 20.64 -36.44 -1.83
N SER A 11 19.76 -36.23 -2.82
CA SER A 11 19.92 -35.28 -3.94
C SER A 11 19.04 -35.73 -5.12
N ARG A 12 17.91 -35.04 -5.36
CA ARG A 12 17.31 -34.93 -6.70
C ARG A 12 16.27 -33.81 -6.89
N TYR A 13 16.44 -32.69 -6.19
CA TYR A 13 16.02 -31.33 -6.59
C TYR A 13 16.81 -30.70 -7.76
N ARG A 14 16.75 -31.17 -9.02
CA ARG A 14 17.30 -30.42 -10.17
C ARG A 14 16.24 -29.53 -10.83
N SER A 15 16.43 -28.21 -10.79
CA SER A 15 15.77 -27.25 -11.66
C SER A 15 16.42 -27.27 -13.06
N ALA A 16 15.66 -27.56 -14.11
CA ALA A 16 16.14 -27.48 -15.49
C ALA A 16 15.86 -26.09 -16.09
N ARG A 17 16.93 -25.44 -16.58
CA ARG A 17 16.88 -24.26 -17.45
C ARG A 17 16.29 -24.65 -18.80
N SER A 18 15.46 -23.78 -19.38
CA SER A 18 14.96 -23.91 -20.76
C SER A 18 16.11 -23.81 -21.76
N VAL A 19 16.35 -24.90 -22.49
CA VAL A 19 17.19 -24.93 -23.70
C VAL A 19 16.27 -24.73 -24.90
N ARG A 20 16.57 -23.74 -25.75
CA ARG A 20 15.94 -23.60 -27.08
C ARG A 20 16.40 -24.75 -27.99
N PRO A 21 15.50 -25.45 -28.70
CA PRO A 21 15.92 -26.33 -29.79
C PRO A 21 16.02 -25.55 -31.10
N GLN A 22 17.18 -25.63 -31.74
CA GLN A 22 17.35 -25.48 -33.19
C GLN A 22 16.79 -26.74 -33.86
N SER A 23 15.91 -26.59 -34.85
CA SER A 23 15.43 -27.70 -35.69
C SER A 23 16.28 -27.86 -36.94
N MET A 24 16.80 -29.07 -37.18
CA MET A 24 17.29 -29.53 -38.48
C MET A 24 16.32 -30.56 -39.10
N ASN A 25 15.92 -30.27 -40.34
CA ASN A 25 15.63 -31.14 -41.49
C ASN A 25 14.63 -32.30 -41.45
N GLY A 26 13.69 -32.25 -42.42
CA GLY A 26 13.35 -33.42 -43.25
C GLY A 26 11.92 -33.50 -43.81
N GLY A 27 11.73 -33.13 -45.09
CA GLY A 27 10.94 -33.96 -46.03
C GLY A 27 9.64 -33.44 -46.68
N SER A 28 9.73 -33.15 -47.99
CA SER A 28 8.78 -33.40 -49.10
C SER A 28 7.67 -32.39 -49.52
N ASN A 29 8.05 -31.51 -50.49
CA ASN A 29 7.52 -31.28 -51.88
C ASN A 29 6.02 -31.06 -52.21
N PRO A 30 5.66 -30.50 -53.42
CA PRO A 30 6.37 -29.59 -54.34
C PRO A 30 5.50 -28.46 -54.98
N GLY A 31 6.14 -27.49 -55.66
CA GLY A 31 5.52 -26.57 -56.65
C GLY A 31 6.22 -25.20 -56.76
N SER A 32 7.35 -25.07 -57.49
CA SER A 32 7.46 -24.47 -58.85
C SER A 32 7.15 -22.94 -58.87
N ILE A 33 7.98 -21.96 -59.29
CA ILE A 33 8.88 -21.81 -60.44
C ILE A 33 9.79 -20.55 -60.29
N SER A 34 11.03 -20.66 -60.80
CA SER A 34 11.98 -19.67 -61.37
C SER A 34 12.66 -18.57 -60.54
N GLY A 35 14.00 -18.48 -60.72
CA GLY A 35 14.75 -17.21 -60.66
C GLY A 35 16.21 -17.34 -60.20
N ALA A 36 17.10 -17.86 -61.05
CA ALA A 36 18.53 -17.98 -60.77
C ALA A 36 19.31 -16.68 -61.10
N GLY A 37 20.38 -16.41 -60.34
CA GLY A 37 21.40 -15.41 -60.68
C GLY A 37 22.57 -15.39 -59.69
N LYS A 38 23.71 -16.01 -60.06
CA LYS A 38 24.97 -16.01 -59.32
C LYS A 38 25.82 -14.77 -59.65
N TRP A 39 26.37 -14.16 -58.59
CA TRP A 39 27.71 -13.57 -58.38
C TRP A 39 28.53 -12.98 -59.56
N SER A 40 29.10 -11.79 -59.33
CA SER A 40 30.52 -11.55 -59.63
C SER A 40 31.19 -10.59 -58.63
N LYS A 41 32.42 -10.94 -58.25
CA LYS A 41 33.37 -10.14 -57.48
C LYS A 41 34.10 -9.19 -58.43
N ALA A 42 34.12 -7.90 -58.13
CA ALA A 42 35.16 -6.99 -58.59
C ALA A 42 35.26 -5.77 -57.66
N LYS A 43 36.14 -5.86 -56.66
CA LYS A 43 37.25 -4.90 -56.38
C LYS A 43 37.75 -5.10 -54.95
N MET A 44 38.69 -6.04 -54.86
CA MET A 44 39.66 -6.16 -53.79
C MET A 44 40.92 -5.45 -54.28
N THR A 45 41.35 -4.39 -53.60
CA THR A 45 42.75 -3.96 -53.62
C THR A 45 43.07 -3.22 -52.32
N PHE A 46 44.21 -3.61 -51.72
CA PHE A 46 44.90 -3.09 -50.52
C PHE A 46 44.29 -3.54 -49.17
N PHE A 47 44.92 -4.35 -48.30
CA PHE A 47 46.31 -4.82 -48.17
C PHE A 47 46.37 -6.14 -47.38
N VAL A 48 47.20 -7.10 -47.82
CA VAL A 48 47.72 -8.24 -47.06
C VAL A 48 49.18 -7.95 -46.74
N GLY A 49 49.61 -8.25 -45.51
CA GLY A 49 50.88 -7.81 -44.93
C GLY A 49 52.14 -8.59 -45.31
N ALA A 50 53.23 -8.21 -44.64
CA ALA A 50 54.42 -9.00 -44.26
C ALA A 50 55.36 -8.03 -43.49
N VAL A 51 55.59 -8.16 -42.18
CA VAL A 51 56.55 -9.07 -41.48
C VAL A 51 58.01 -8.54 -41.51
N LEU A 52 58.44 -7.90 -40.41
CA LEU A 52 59.70 -8.06 -39.62
C LEU A 52 60.27 -6.76 -39.01
N ALA A 53 60.35 -6.77 -37.66
CA ALA A 53 61.28 -6.12 -36.72
C ALA A 53 61.50 -4.58 -36.72
N VAL A 54 61.07 -3.89 -35.65
CA VAL A 54 61.90 -3.47 -34.47
C VAL A 54 61.11 -2.46 -33.60
N ALA A 55 61.06 -2.76 -32.29
CA ALA A 55 60.90 -1.90 -31.11
C ALA A 55 59.67 -0.97 -30.92
N GLY A 56 59.02 -1.13 -29.75
CA GLY A 56 58.64 0.03 -28.92
C GLY A 56 57.18 0.13 -28.47
N ILE A 57 56.94 -0.30 -27.22
CA ILE A 57 56.01 0.30 -26.24
C ILE A 57 54.49 -0.01 -26.36
N THR A 58 54.12 -1.09 -25.67
CA THR A 58 53.07 -1.24 -24.63
C THR A 58 51.68 -0.60 -24.78
N VAL A 59 50.73 -1.42 -25.28
CA VAL A 59 49.45 -1.87 -24.66
C VAL A 59 48.62 -0.90 -23.80
N VAL A 60 47.45 -0.50 -24.33
CA VAL A 60 46.17 -0.41 -23.59
C VAL A 60 45.02 -0.76 -24.55
N PRO A 61 44.19 -1.80 -24.29
CA PRO A 61 42.92 -1.97 -24.98
C PRO A 61 41.71 -1.67 -24.07
N ILE A 62 40.80 -0.94 -24.71
CA ILE A 62 39.41 -0.67 -24.34
C ILE A 62 38.61 -1.97 -24.32
N PHE A 63 37.81 -2.19 -23.26
CA PHE A 63 36.66 -3.10 -23.26
C PHE A 63 35.45 -2.40 -22.65
N ILE A 64 34.31 -2.53 -23.34
CA ILE A 64 33.01 -1.95 -23.00
C ILE A 64 32.22 -2.91 -22.09
N LEU A 65 31.86 -2.37 -20.92
CA LEU A 65 30.61 -2.49 -20.14
C LEU A 65 30.00 -3.87 -19.80
N GLU A 66 30.22 -4.30 -18.54
CA GLU A 66 29.18 -4.84 -17.64
C GLU A 66 29.54 -4.47 -16.18
N GLY A 67 28.84 -3.50 -15.58
CA GLY A 67 29.10 -2.97 -14.24
C GLY A 67 28.28 -3.66 -13.16
N SER A 68 28.90 -4.63 -12.48
CA SER A 68 28.41 -5.22 -11.22
C SER A 68 28.86 -4.37 -10.03
N TYR A 69 27.94 -3.99 -9.15
CA TYR A 69 28.25 -3.38 -7.85
C TYR A 69 28.94 -4.42 -6.94
N SER A 70 30.21 -4.20 -6.63
CA SER A 70 30.95 -4.91 -5.57
C SER A 70 31.50 -3.88 -4.59
N TYR A 71 31.00 -3.89 -3.36
CA TYR A 71 31.51 -3.09 -2.25
C TYR A 71 32.75 -3.80 -1.69
N LYS A 72 33.95 -3.28 -1.96
CA LYS A 72 35.18 -3.71 -1.28
C LYS A 72 35.44 -2.81 -0.07
N ARG A 73 35.38 -3.45 1.09
CA ARG A 73 35.93 -3.02 2.39
C ARG A 73 37.37 -2.55 2.21
N ILE A 74 37.70 -1.33 2.61
CA ILE A 74 39.08 -0.93 2.91
C ILE A 74 39.21 -0.77 4.42
N SER A 75 40.19 -1.48 4.93
CA SER A 75 40.60 -1.59 6.32
C SER A 75 41.18 -0.29 6.85
N SER A 76 40.81 0.00 8.10
CA SER A 76 41.60 0.73 9.08
C SER A 76 43.06 0.24 9.11
N ASN A 77 44.01 1.16 9.07
CA ASN A 77 45.34 0.93 9.63
C ASN A 77 45.68 2.05 10.62
N HIS A 78 46.08 1.61 11.80
CA HIS A 78 46.45 2.37 12.98
C HIS A 78 47.63 3.32 12.77
N LEU A 79 47.60 4.44 13.50
CA LEU A 79 48.77 5.01 14.16
C LEU A 79 48.37 5.52 15.55
N HIS A 80 49.23 5.21 16.53
CA HIS A 80 49.05 5.22 17.98
C HIS A 80 49.09 6.64 18.62
N PRO A 81 48.74 6.80 19.91
CA PRO A 81 48.67 8.06 20.65
C PRO A 81 49.99 8.41 21.35
N SER A 82 50.30 9.70 21.48
CA SER A 82 50.96 10.30 22.66
C SER A 82 51.30 11.79 22.44
N LYS A 83 51.11 12.59 23.51
CA LYS A 83 51.55 13.99 23.75
C LYS A 83 50.72 15.08 23.04
N MET A 84 50.14 16.10 23.68
CA MET A 84 50.33 16.74 24.99
C MET A 84 48.99 17.32 25.52
N LEU A 85 48.58 16.98 26.75
CA LEU A 85 48.42 17.92 27.89
C LEU A 85 48.87 19.38 27.66
N HIS A 86 47.91 20.31 27.62
CA HIS A 86 47.81 21.51 28.47
C HIS A 86 46.77 22.48 27.89
N LEU A 87 45.53 22.39 28.37
CA LEU A 87 44.80 23.55 28.91
C LEU A 87 43.58 23.04 29.69
N GLY A 88 43.85 22.61 30.93
CA GLY A 88 42.82 22.60 31.95
C GLY A 88 42.61 24.02 32.49
N GLU A 89 41.52 24.18 33.24
CA GLU A 89 41.33 25.21 34.27
C GLU A 89 40.70 26.56 33.91
N ALA A 90 39.77 26.65 32.94
CA ALA A 90 39.05 27.93 32.70
C ALA A 90 37.51 27.88 32.72
N ILE A 91 36.84 26.73 32.67
CA ILE A 91 35.36 26.69 32.64
C ILE A 91 34.81 25.62 33.59
N GLN A 92 35.33 25.62 34.82
CA GLN A 92 34.68 24.98 35.97
C GLN A 92 34.50 25.97 37.14
N ARG A 93 34.56 27.28 36.87
CA ARG A 93 34.42 28.33 37.89
C ARG A 93 33.33 29.36 37.64
N GLU A 94 32.44 29.16 36.66
CA GLU A 94 31.44 30.19 36.30
C GLU A 94 29.96 29.77 36.36
N MET A 95 29.63 28.63 36.97
CA MET A 95 28.22 28.20 37.17
C MET A 95 27.87 27.72 38.59
N ALA A 96 28.68 28.07 39.60
CA ALA A 96 28.41 27.72 41.00
C ALA A 96 28.43 28.93 41.96
N GLN A 97 28.14 30.13 41.45
CA GLN A 97 27.97 31.34 42.26
C GLN A 97 26.87 32.22 41.65
N LYS A 98 25.61 31.84 41.86
CA LYS A 98 24.49 32.77 41.98
C LYS A 98 23.25 32.04 42.49
N LEU A 99 22.77 32.52 43.63
CA LEU A 99 21.47 32.31 44.28
C LEU A 99 21.44 31.31 45.44
N HIS A 100 21.97 31.80 46.56
CA HIS A 100 21.48 31.49 47.90
C HIS A 100 20.35 32.49 48.27
N ASN A 101 19.37 31.96 49.00
CA ASN A 101 18.63 32.54 50.12
C ASN A 101 17.13 32.94 49.98
N ASN A 102 16.39 32.30 50.92
CA ASN A 102 15.25 32.76 51.74
C ASN A 102 13.84 32.45 51.20
N HIS A 103 12.88 31.93 51.98
CA HIS A 103 12.82 31.51 53.39
C HIS A 103 11.41 30.90 53.68
N LEU A 104 11.30 30.14 54.79
CA LEU A 104 10.14 29.95 55.70
C LEU A 104 9.17 28.75 55.53
N LEU A 105 9.30 27.80 56.46
CA LEU A 105 8.22 27.06 57.14
C LEU A 105 7.78 27.84 58.40
N PRO A 106 6.66 27.49 59.09
CA PRO A 106 6.74 26.46 60.12
C PRO A 106 5.49 25.54 60.26
N ALA A 107 5.70 24.52 61.10
CA ALA A 107 4.90 23.34 61.42
C ALA A 107 3.75 23.54 62.42
N SER A 108 2.90 22.51 62.54
CA SER A 108 2.35 21.87 63.79
C SER A 108 1.08 21.09 63.43
N SER A 109 0.60 20.04 64.09
CA SER A 109 1.08 18.99 65.01
C SER A 109 -0.16 18.11 65.33
N ASP A 110 0.07 16.92 65.89
CA ASP A 110 -0.84 16.17 66.82
C ASP A 110 -2.09 15.47 66.22
N THR A 111 -2.24 14.13 66.20
CA THR A 111 -2.15 13.00 67.16
C THR A 111 -3.53 12.48 67.63
N ASP A 112 -3.52 11.18 67.90
CA ASP A 112 -4.48 10.34 68.65
C ASP A 112 -5.62 9.69 67.85
N GLN A 113 -5.72 8.35 67.71
CA GLN A 113 -5.53 7.15 68.57
C GLN A 113 -6.88 6.57 68.99
N ASN A 114 -6.96 5.23 68.81
CA ASN A 114 -7.71 4.24 69.60
C ASN A 114 -9.23 4.15 69.41
N SER A 115 -9.88 2.97 69.48
CA SER A 115 -9.44 1.57 69.61
C SER A 115 -10.68 0.65 69.62
N ASN A 116 -10.45 -0.65 69.32
CA ASN A 116 -11.03 -1.83 70.01
C ASN A 116 -12.55 -2.15 69.84
N THR A 117 -13.06 -3.40 69.74
CA THR A 117 -12.56 -4.77 70.03
C THR A 117 -13.70 -5.82 69.81
N VAL A 118 -13.35 -7.04 69.33
CA VAL A 118 -13.71 -8.39 69.93
C VAL A 118 -15.13 -8.98 69.71
N GLU A 119 -15.47 -10.30 69.59
CA GLU A 119 -14.90 -11.68 69.80
C GLU A 119 -15.79 -12.70 69.03
N GLU A 120 -15.26 -13.77 68.40
CA GLU A 120 -15.37 -15.24 68.73
C GLU A 120 -16.66 -16.05 68.42
N GLY A 121 -16.46 -17.28 67.90
CA GLY A 121 -17.36 -18.45 68.17
C GLY A 121 -17.67 -19.44 67.02
N HIS A 122 -16.97 -20.59 66.96
CA HIS A 122 -17.41 -21.88 66.35
C HIS A 122 -17.95 -22.81 67.47
N PRO A 123 -18.74 -23.91 67.28
CA PRO A 123 -18.46 -25.05 66.36
C PRO A 123 -19.63 -25.98 65.87
N ASN A 124 -19.29 -26.92 64.97
CA ASN A 124 -19.79 -28.29 64.71
C ASN A 124 -21.29 -28.68 64.84
N GLN A 125 -21.86 -29.29 63.77
CA GLN A 125 -22.27 -30.73 63.70
C GLN A 125 -23.04 -31.05 62.38
N GLN A 126 -22.56 -32.08 61.67
CA GLN A 126 -23.31 -32.98 60.75
C GLN A 126 -23.91 -34.14 61.59
N PRO A 127 -24.96 -34.90 61.18
CA PRO A 127 -25.01 -35.63 59.88
C PRO A 127 -26.40 -35.92 59.23
N GLU A 128 -26.30 -36.39 57.97
CA GLU A 128 -27.14 -37.38 57.24
C GLU A 128 -28.63 -37.14 56.90
N GLY A 129 -28.95 -37.28 55.60
CA GLY A 129 -30.16 -37.99 55.16
C GLY A 129 -31.00 -37.35 54.04
N ASP A 130 -30.59 -37.58 52.79
CA ASP A 130 -31.24 -37.34 51.49
C ASP A 130 -32.79 -37.21 51.43
N LEU A 131 -33.28 -36.19 50.71
CA LEU A 131 -34.01 -36.32 49.44
C LEU A 131 -34.50 -34.95 48.91
N LEU A 132 -33.79 -34.45 47.90
CA LEU A 132 -34.23 -33.75 46.68
C LEU A 132 -35.04 -32.43 46.78
N ASP A 133 -34.23 -31.37 46.66
CA ASP A 133 -34.41 -30.05 46.04
C ASP A 133 -35.68 -29.76 45.21
N HIS A 134 -36.31 -28.63 45.53
CA HIS A 134 -36.82 -27.70 44.53
C HIS A 134 -36.75 -26.25 45.03
N ASP A 135 -36.15 -25.43 44.17
CA ASP A 135 -36.38 -24.00 43.95
C ASP A 135 -35.79 -23.00 44.96
N ASN A 136 -34.47 -22.80 44.84
CA ASN A 136 -33.79 -21.56 45.18
C ASN A 136 -33.42 -20.83 43.89
N GLU A 137 -33.71 -19.53 43.83
CA GLU A 137 -33.43 -18.62 42.70
C GLU A 137 -31.96 -18.72 42.28
N GLN A 138 -31.72 -19.16 41.04
CA GLN A 138 -30.39 -19.41 40.49
C GLN A 138 -29.69 -18.12 40.07
N GLN A 139 -28.46 -17.97 40.56
CA GLN A 139 -27.36 -17.36 39.83
C GLN A 139 -27.39 -17.78 38.35
N GLU A 140 -27.39 -16.83 37.41
CA GLU A 140 -27.01 -17.12 36.02
C GLU A 140 -25.53 -17.52 36.01
N GLY A 141 -25.28 -18.83 36.11
CA GLY A 141 -23.96 -19.41 35.91
C GLY A 141 -23.52 -19.23 34.46
N GLU A 142 -22.29 -18.78 34.26
CA GLU A 142 -21.65 -18.78 32.94
C GLU A 142 -21.61 -20.21 32.38
N GLU A 143 -22.32 -20.42 31.27
CA GLU A 143 -22.33 -21.68 30.53
C GLU A 143 -20.89 -22.03 30.09
N PRO A 144 -20.33 -23.20 30.45
CA PRO A 144 -18.95 -23.55 30.06
C PRO A 144 -18.84 -23.66 28.53
N PRO A 145 -17.80 -23.08 27.91
CA PRO A 145 -17.59 -23.18 26.47
C PRO A 145 -17.44 -24.64 26.05
N SER A 146 -18.11 -25.03 24.97
CA SER A 146 -18.09 -26.41 24.49
C SER A 146 -16.70 -26.83 24.01
N PRO A 147 -16.32 -28.11 24.15
CA PRO A 147 -15.09 -28.67 23.56
C PRO A 147 -14.99 -28.47 22.04
N LEU A 148 -16.12 -28.21 21.38
CA LEU A 148 -16.24 -27.97 19.95
C LEU A 148 -16.02 -26.50 19.56
N THR A 149 -16.21 -25.55 20.48
CA THR A 149 -15.88 -24.13 20.28
C THR A 149 -14.38 -23.91 20.41
N ARG A 150 -13.77 -23.18 19.46
CA ARG A 150 -12.30 -23.09 19.39
C ARG A 150 -11.80 -21.66 19.54
N GLY A 151 -10.76 -21.49 20.36
CA GLY A 151 -9.95 -20.27 20.41
C GLY A 151 -10.67 -19.03 20.90
N VAL A 152 -10.30 -17.89 20.31
CA VAL A 152 -10.90 -16.55 20.51
C VAL A 152 -12.43 -16.52 20.30
N ASN A 153 -13.00 -17.59 19.72
CA ASN A 153 -14.43 -17.85 19.60
C ASN A 153 -14.97 -18.72 20.76
N ARG A 154 -14.57 -18.50 22.03
CA ARG A 154 -15.21 -19.10 23.23
C ARG A 154 -16.59 -18.47 23.47
N VAL A 155 -17.39 -18.50 22.43
CA VAL A 155 -18.75 -18.04 22.39
C VAL A 155 -19.59 -19.12 23.08
N PRO A 156 -20.46 -18.78 24.05
CA PRO A 156 -21.32 -19.75 24.71
C PRO A 156 -22.11 -20.58 23.69
N MET A 157 -22.46 -21.82 24.05
CA MET A 157 -23.16 -22.73 23.13
C MET A 157 -24.49 -22.16 22.66
N SER A 158 -25.17 -21.42 23.54
CA SER A 158 -26.36 -20.61 23.24
C SER A 158 -26.19 -19.61 22.07
N LYS A 159 -24.96 -19.17 21.78
CA LYS A 159 -24.61 -18.26 20.68
C LYS A 159 -23.89 -18.95 19.50
N THR A 160 -23.72 -20.27 19.56
CA THR A 160 -23.17 -21.09 18.46
C THR A 160 -24.14 -22.19 18.02
N PRO A 161 -25.36 -21.84 17.55
CA PRO A 161 -26.36 -22.83 17.16
C PRO A 161 -25.89 -23.78 16.05
N ALA A 162 -24.88 -23.39 15.25
CA ALA A 162 -24.28 -24.27 14.24
C ALA A 162 -23.51 -25.48 14.82
N LEU A 163 -23.16 -25.47 16.12
CA LEU A 163 -22.41 -26.54 16.77
C LEU A 163 -23.32 -27.54 17.52
N ILE A 164 -24.61 -27.25 17.64
CA ILE A 164 -25.57 -28.17 18.28
C ILE A 164 -25.62 -29.47 17.46
N GLY A 165 -25.32 -30.61 18.11
CA GLY A 165 -25.26 -31.91 17.45
C GLY A 165 -23.99 -32.18 16.63
N ALA A 166 -23.03 -31.23 16.60
CA ALA A 166 -21.76 -31.42 15.92
C ALA A 166 -20.83 -32.38 16.67
N ARG A 167 -19.90 -33.01 15.96
CA ARG A 167 -18.86 -33.86 16.53
C ARG A 167 -17.52 -33.56 15.85
N ARG A 168 -16.46 -33.45 16.67
CA ARG A 168 -15.09 -33.32 16.16
C ARG A 168 -14.77 -34.48 15.23
N GLY A 169 -14.01 -34.18 14.17
CA GLY A 169 -13.53 -35.22 13.28
C GLY A 169 -12.53 -36.16 13.94
N HIS A 170 -12.24 -37.25 13.23
CA HIS A 170 -11.25 -38.24 13.59
C HIS A 170 -10.34 -38.51 12.39
N ILE A 171 -9.08 -38.81 12.65
CA ILE A 171 -8.08 -39.26 11.68
C ILE A 171 -7.65 -40.69 12.00
N GLN A 172 -7.68 -41.55 10.99
CA GLN A 172 -7.29 -42.94 11.14
C GLN A 172 -5.80 -43.10 10.86
N CYS A 173 -5.02 -43.26 11.93
CA CYS A 173 -3.57 -43.44 11.85
C CYS A 173 -3.13 -44.85 12.24
N ASP A 174 -1.95 -45.25 11.74
CA ASP A 174 -1.27 -46.50 12.10
C ASP A 174 -0.76 -46.53 13.54
N VAL A 175 -0.71 -45.37 14.20
CA VAL A 175 -0.36 -45.19 15.61
C VAL A 175 -1.39 -44.29 16.28
N PRO A 176 -1.73 -44.52 17.57
CA PRO A 176 -2.59 -43.61 18.32
C PRO A 176 -1.99 -42.19 18.33
N ILE A 177 -2.83 -41.19 18.09
CA ILE A 177 -2.43 -39.79 18.15
C ILE A 177 -2.81 -39.22 19.52
N GLU A 178 -1.81 -38.98 20.37
CA GLU A 178 -1.97 -38.18 21.59
C GLU A 178 -2.45 -36.77 21.22
N ASP A 179 -3.53 -36.32 21.86
CA ASP A 179 -4.17 -35.01 21.64
C ASP A 179 -4.56 -34.75 20.17
N GLU A 180 -5.21 -35.76 19.56
CA GLU A 180 -5.77 -35.68 18.20
C GLU A 180 -6.65 -34.44 17.98
N ASP A 181 -7.36 -34.06 19.03
CA ASP A 181 -8.17 -32.86 19.12
C ASP A 181 -7.41 -31.58 18.74
N ARG A 182 -6.11 -31.50 19.04
CA ARG A 182 -5.28 -30.33 18.75
C ARG A 182 -5.01 -30.13 17.25
N ILE A 183 -5.10 -31.18 16.43
CA ILE A 183 -4.79 -31.13 15.00
C ILE A 183 -6.05 -31.21 14.12
N VAL A 184 -7.12 -31.82 14.64
CA VAL A 184 -8.39 -31.93 13.93
C VAL A 184 -9.24 -30.68 14.15
N TYR A 185 -9.29 -29.85 13.12
CA TYR A 185 -10.08 -28.61 13.08
C TYR A 185 -11.40 -28.73 12.29
N TRP A 186 -11.78 -29.90 11.80
CA TRP A 186 -13.08 -30.06 11.16
C TRP A 186 -14.05 -30.78 12.07
N ASN A 187 -15.34 -30.65 11.75
CA ASN A 187 -16.39 -31.46 12.32
C ASN A 187 -16.76 -32.55 11.30
N GLU A 188 -16.54 -33.82 11.64
CA GLU A 188 -16.95 -34.94 10.79
C GLU A 188 -18.47 -35.08 10.77
N ARG A 189 -19.13 -34.82 11.91
CA ARG A 189 -20.57 -34.55 11.94
C ARG A 189 -20.75 -33.04 12.12
N GLN A 190 -21.23 -32.35 11.09
CA GLN A 190 -21.65 -30.94 11.23
C GLN A 190 -22.83 -30.84 12.22
N GLY A 191 -23.09 -29.66 12.77
CA GLY A 191 -24.25 -29.48 13.64
C GLY A 191 -25.57 -29.75 12.89
N ASP A 192 -26.62 -30.07 13.65
CA ASP A 192 -27.90 -30.52 13.10
C ASP A 192 -28.48 -29.49 12.10
N ARG A 193 -28.27 -28.20 12.35
CA ARG A 193 -28.64 -27.13 11.41
C ARG A 193 -27.87 -27.19 10.09
N ASP A 194 -26.55 -27.33 10.15
CA ASP A 194 -25.71 -27.35 8.95
C ASP A 194 -25.95 -28.65 8.14
N GLN A 195 -26.29 -29.76 8.82
CA GLN A 195 -26.77 -30.98 8.16
C GLN A 195 -28.11 -30.77 7.46
N ALA A 196 -29.04 -30.07 8.09
CA ALA A 196 -30.34 -29.74 7.50
C ALA A 196 -30.28 -28.59 6.49
N PHE A 197 -29.14 -27.88 6.37
CA PHE A 197 -29.02 -26.72 5.49
C PHE A 197 -29.26 -27.08 4.03
N VAL A 198 -30.15 -26.30 3.40
CA VAL A 198 -30.45 -26.30 1.98
C VAL A 198 -30.23 -24.88 1.47
N SER A 199 -29.46 -24.73 0.40
CA SER A 199 -29.17 -23.41 -0.15
C SER A 199 -30.42 -22.76 -0.75
N PRO A 200 -30.69 -21.48 -0.45
CA PRO A 200 -31.82 -20.75 -1.04
C PRO A 200 -31.57 -20.34 -2.51
N PHE A 201 -30.34 -20.51 -3.03
CA PHE A 201 -29.95 -20.10 -4.38
C PHE A 201 -30.06 -21.23 -5.43
N VAL A 202 -30.55 -22.39 -5.03
CA VAL A 202 -30.76 -23.57 -5.89
C VAL A 202 -31.89 -23.31 -6.89
N LEU A 203 -31.73 -23.88 -8.09
CA LEU A 203 -32.73 -23.81 -9.15
C LEU A 203 -34.01 -24.59 -8.80
N PRO A 204 -35.23 -24.05 -9.09
CA PRO A 204 -36.48 -24.74 -8.76
C PRO A 204 -36.82 -25.97 -9.61
N THR A 205 -36.20 -26.16 -10.78
CA THR A 205 -36.67 -27.12 -11.80
C THR A 205 -35.85 -28.41 -11.86
N ALA A 206 -36.52 -29.56 -11.66
CA ALA A 206 -35.93 -30.89 -11.54
C ALA A 206 -35.57 -31.61 -12.87
N ASN A 207 -35.89 -31.05 -14.04
CA ASN A 207 -35.82 -31.80 -15.31
C ASN A 207 -34.52 -31.64 -16.10
N GLN A 208 -33.64 -30.71 -15.72
CA GLN A 208 -32.37 -30.45 -16.42
C GLN A 208 -31.21 -30.42 -15.42
N GLU A 209 -30.08 -31.03 -15.77
CA GLU A 209 -28.86 -30.94 -14.97
C GLU A 209 -28.07 -29.67 -15.33
N TYR A 210 -27.53 -29.03 -14.29
CA TYR A 210 -26.74 -27.82 -14.39
C TYR A 210 -25.31 -28.11 -13.94
N TYR A 211 -24.32 -27.63 -14.69
CA TYR A 211 -22.92 -27.98 -14.49
C TYR A 211 -22.04 -26.76 -14.26
N ILE A 212 -21.01 -26.96 -13.41
CA ILE A 212 -19.83 -26.10 -13.30
C ILE A 212 -18.62 -26.93 -13.67
N THR A 213 -17.88 -26.51 -14.70
CA THR A 213 -16.55 -27.04 -15.01
C THR A 213 -15.51 -25.95 -14.81
N PHE A 214 -14.25 -26.34 -14.63
CA PHE A 214 -13.17 -25.37 -14.52
C PHE A 214 -11.82 -25.91 -14.94
N GLN A 215 -10.95 -24.99 -15.34
CA GLN A 215 -9.52 -25.24 -15.52
C GLN A 215 -8.78 -24.79 -14.26
N PRO A 216 -8.00 -25.65 -13.59
CA PRO A 216 -7.20 -25.26 -12.43
C PRO A 216 -6.17 -24.17 -12.74
N ASP A 217 -5.85 -23.37 -11.72
CA ASP A 217 -4.72 -22.43 -11.73
C ASP A 217 -3.39 -23.17 -12.05
N ARG A 218 -2.45 -22.49 -12.72
CA ARG A 218 -1.14 -23.08 -13.10
C ARG A 218 0.00 -22.79 -12.11
N GLY A 219 -0.29 -22.12 -11.00
CA GLY A 219 0.66 -21.79 -9.94
C GLY A 219 0.89 -22.94 -8.96
N GLY A 220 1.48 -22.62 -7.80
CA GLY A 220 1.70 -23.58 -6.73
C GLY A 220 0.41 -24.15 -6.14
N TRP A 221 0.54 -25.29 -5.43
CA TRP A 221 -0.59 -26.01 -4.83
C TRP A 221 -1.61 -25.12 -4.10
N ASN A 222 -1.15 -24.18 -3.28
CA ASN A 222 -2.07 -23.30 -2.53
C ASN A 222 -2.89 -22.37 -3.45
N ASN A 223 -2.39 -22.04 -4.64
CA ASN A 223 -3.15 -21.29 -5.65
C ASN A 223 -4.21 -22.17 -6.31
N ILE A 224 -3.82 -23.39 -6.68
CA ILE A 224 -4.72 -24.42 -7.23
C ILE A 224 -5.86 -24.72 -6.24
N ARG A 225 -5.54 -24.91 -4.95
CA ARG A 225 -6.49 -25.11 -3.86
C ARG A 225 -7.52 -23.98 -3.76
N MET A 226 -7.09 -22.71 -3.83
CA MET A 226 -8.02 -21.57 -3.73
C MET A 226 -9.07 -21.57 -4.85
N SER A 227 -8.67 -21.87 -6.09
CA SER A 227 -9.61 -21.97 -7.21
C SER A 227 -10.63 -23.10 -7.01
N MET A 228 -10.20 -24.23 -6.45
CA MET A 228 -11.08 -25.34 -6.09
C MET A 228 -12.09 -24.92 -5.00
N GLU A 229 -11.63 -24.30 -3.90
CA GLU A 229 -12.52 -23.88 -2.80
C GLU A 229 -13.64 -22.96 -3.28
N ILE A 230 -13.31 -21.96 -4.11
CA ILE A 230 -14.29 -21.06 -4.72
C ILE A 230 -15.39 -21.84 -5.45
N LEU A 231 -15.00 -22.81 -6.27
CA LEU A 231 -15.93 -23.50 -7.15
C LEU A 231 -16.75 -24.57 -6.45
N PHE A 232 -16.21 -25.16 -5.38
CA PHE A 232 -16.99 -26.01 -4.47
C PHE A 232 -18.09 -25.20 -3.77
N VAL A 233 -17.78 -24.00 -3.28
CA VAL A 233 -18.77 -23.10 -2.66
C VAL A 233 -19.83 -22.69 -3.68
N ILE A 234 -19.45 -22.23 -4.87
CA ILE A 234 -20.42 -21.83 -5.91
C ILE A 234 -21.29 -23.02 -6.33
N ALA A 235 -20.72 -24.21 -6.53
CA ALA A 235 -21.49 -25.40 -6.91
C ALA A 235 -22.50 -25.80 -5.83
N SER A 236 -22.08 -25.83 -4.56
CA SER A 236 -22.97 -26.13 -3.44
C SER A 236 -24.05 -25.06 -3.26
N ALA A 237 -23.70 -23.78 -3.36
CA ALA A 237 -24.64 -22.65 -3.29
C ALA A 237 -25.70 -22.70 -4.38
N THR A 238 -25.31 -23.01 -5.61
CA THR A 238 -26.22 -22.98 -6.76
C THR A 238 -26.92 -24.30 -7.04
N GLY A 239 -26.59 -25.37 -6.29
CA GLY A 239 -27.10 -26.72 -6.51
C GLY A 239 -26.60 -27.36 -7.82
N ARG A 240 -25.49 -26.87 -8.37
CA ARG A 240 -24.92 -27.33 -9.64
C ARG A 240 -24.04 -28.55 -9.41
N THR A 241 -24.00 -29.43 -10.41
CA THR A 241 -23.05 -30.54 -10.45
C THR A 241 -21.66 -29.98 -10.73
N LEU A 242 -20.74 -30.17 -9.79
CA LEU A 242 -19.34 -29.80 -9.95
C LEU A 242 -18.60 -30.90 -10.73
N VAL A 243 -17.94 -30.50 -11.81
CA VAL A 243 -17.14 -31.40 -12.63
C VAL A 243 -15.67 -31.20 -12.29
N LEU A 244 -15.05 -32.23 -11.71
CA LEU A 244 -13.62 -32.19 -11.42
C LEU A 244 -12.81 -32.26 -12.73
N PRO A 245 -11.76 -31.46 -12.86
CA PRO A 245 -10.86 -31.52 -14.01
C PRO A 245 -10.16 -32.89 -14.09
N PRO A 246 -9.67 -33.27 -15.30
CA PRO A 246 -8.91 -34.50 -15.47
C PRO A 246 -7.66 -34.52 -14.61
N ARG A 247 -7.06 -35.71 -14.48
CA ARG A 247 -5.73 -35.81 -13.86
C ARG A 247 -4.72 -35.02 -14.67
N VAL A 248 -3.97 -34.13 -14.01
CA VAL A 248 -2.95 -33.30 -14.67
C VAL A 248 -1.66 -33.25 -13.83
N PRO A 249 -0.49 -33.06 -14.45
CA PRO A 249 0.73 -32.77 -13.71
C PRO A 249 0.64 -31.38 -13.07
N LEU A 250 0.46 -31.33 -11.75
CA LEU A 250 0.37 -30.08 -11.00
C LEU A 250 1.78 -29.54 -10.69
N TYR A 251 1.92 -28.21 -10.74
CA TYR A 251 3.21 -27.53 -10.50
C TYR A 251 3.83 -27.95 -9.15
N LEU A 252 5.08 -28.41 -9.20
CA LEU A 252 5.87 -28.95 -8.07
C LEU A 252 5.33 -30.21 -7.38
N LEU A 253 4.24 -30.82 -7.87
CA LEU A 253 3.64 -32.02 -7.28
C LEU A 253 3.80 -33.28 -8.15
N GLY A 254 4.38 -33.16 -9.34
CA GLY A 254 4.65 -34.27 -10.23
C GLY A 254 4.93 -33.83 -11.67
N HIS A 255 5.55 -34.70 -12.46
CA HIS A 255 5.83 -34.45 -13.88
C HIS A 255 5.34 -35.61 -14.76
N GLY A 256 4.82 -35.25 -15.94
CA GLY A 256 4.33 -36.19 -16.93
C GLY A 256 3.16 -37.04 -16.43
N LYS A 257 2.82 -38.08 -17.21
CA LYS A 257 1.66 -38.96 -16.95
C LYS A 257 1.72 -39.64 -15.57
N ALA A 258 2.90 -40.09 -15.14
CA ALA A 258 3.08 -40.77 -13.85
C ALA A 258 2.87 -39.85 -12.64
N GLY A 259 3.13 -38.55 -12.80
CA GLY A 259 2.93 -37.54 -11.76
C GLY A 259 1.58 -36.82 -11.82
N ALA A 260 0.66 -37.23 -12.70
CA ALA A 260 -0.62 -36.57 -12.87
C ALA A 260 -1.57 -36.90 -11.70
N LYS A 261 -2.19 -35.86 -11.12
CA LYS A 261 -3.05 -35.93 -9.93
C LYS A 261 -4.41 -35.30 -10.20
N SER A 262 -5.40 -35.74 -9.44
CA SER A 262 -6.74 -35.17 -9.32
C SER A 262 -6.92 -34.55 -7.93
N PHE A 263 -7.94 -33.71 -7.75
CA PHE A 263 -8.27 -33.19 -6.41
C PHE A 263 -8.64 -34.29 -5.41
N GLY A 264 -9.27 -35.37 -5.89
CA GLY A 264 -9.61 -36.53 -5.06
C GLY A 264 -8.41 -37.32 -4.56
N ASP A 265 -7.19 -37.07 -5.07
CA ASP A 265 -5.98 -37.63 -4.48
C ASP A 265 -5.64 -36.93 -3.15
N PHE A 266 -5.99 -35.66 -2.99
CA PHE A 266 -5.59 -34.82 -1.84
C PHE A 266 -6.69 -34.64 -0.79
N PHE A 267 -7.95 -34.63 -1.22
CA PHE A 267 -9.13 -34.39 -0.38
C PHE A 267 -10.04 -35.64 -0.36
N PRO A 268 -10.75 -35.91 0.75
CA PRO A 268 -11.71 -37.02 0.85
C PRO A 268 -13.03 -36.67 0.14
N LEU A 269 -12.98 -36.51 -1.18
CA LEU A 269 -14.13 -36.05 -1.98
C LEU A 269 -15.24 -37.11 -2.13
N ASP A 270 -14.99 -38.33 -1.68
CA ASP A 270 -15.93 -39.45 -1.58
C ASP A 270 -16.71 -39.46 -0.25
N ASN A 271 -16.48 -38.49 0.64
CA ASN A 271 -17.24 -38.35 1.87
C ASN A 271 -18.75 -38.24 1.57
N PRO A 272 -19.60 -39.16 2.09
CA PRO A 272 -21.04 -39.16 1.85
C PRO A 272 -21.74 -37.84 2.23
N ASP A 273 -21.30 -37.21 3.31
CA ASP A 273 -21.89 -35.96 3.80
C ASP A 273 -21.57 -34.82 2.83
N LEU A 274 -20.34 -34.73 2.32
CA LEU A 274 -19.99 -33.78 1.26
C LEU A 274 -20.82 -34.03 -0.01
N MET A 275 -20.94 -35.30 -0.43
CA MET A 275 -21.67 -35.69 -1.63
C MET A 275 -23.17 -35.40 -1.53
N SER A 276 -23.72 -35.30 -0.31
CA SER A 276 -25.10 -34.84 -0.07
C SER A 276 -25.27 -33.32 -0.29
N LYS A 277 -24.19 -32.53 -0.17
CA LYS A 277 -24.19 -31.06 -0.27
C LYS A 277 -23.74 -30.54 -1.62
N VAL A 278 -22.95 -31.31 -2.36
CA VAL A 278 -22.52 -30.99 -3.73
C VAL A 278 -22.36 -32.28 -4.53
N LYS A 279 -23.05 -32.35 -5.67
CA LYS A 279 -22.87 -33.47 -6.60
C LYS A 279 -21.56 -33.28 -7.35
N VAL A 280 -20.61 -34.18 -7.16
CA VAL A 280 -19.32 -34.17 -7.83
C VAL A 280 -19.24 -35.30 -8.85
N ILE A 281 -18.81 -35.01 -10.07
CA ILE A 281 -18.51 -36.02 -11.10
C ILE A 281 -17.13 -35.77 -11.71
N SER A 282 -16.55 -36.80 -12.31
CA SER A 282 -15.32 -36.66 -13.10
C SER A 282 -15.60 -35.95 -14.44
N MET A 283 -14.57 -35.29 -14.99
CA MET A 283 -14.64 -34.76 -16.35
C MET A 283 -15.03 -35.83 -17.37
N LYS A 284 -14.55 -37.07 -17.22
CA LYS A 284 -14.93 -38.18 -18.08
C LYS A 284 -16.43 -38.43 -18.08
N GLN A 285 -17.04 -38.59 -16.90
CA GLN A 285 -18.49 -38.78 -16.78
C GLN A 285 -19.28 -37.61 -17.38
N PHE A 286 -18.79 -36.38 -17.20
CA PHE A 286 -19.39 -35.20 -17.84
C PHE A 286 -19.31 -35.27 -19.37
N ILE A 287 -18.15 -35.59 -19.93
CA ILE A 287 -17.97 -35.72 -21.39
C ILE A 287 -18.80 -36.88 -21.94
N GLU A 288 -18.82 -38.05 -21.30
CA GLU A 288 -19.67 -39.19 -21.69
C GLU A 288 -21.15 -38.81 -21.76
N LYS A 289 -21.62 -37.97 -20.83
CA LYS A 289 -23.02 -37.55 -20.74
C LYS A 289 -23.39 -36.41 -21.67
N GLU A 290 -22.54 -35.40 -21.79
CA GLU A 290 -22.86 -34.14 -22.49
C GLU A 290 -22.33 -34.10 -23.92
N SER A 291 -21.17 -34.70 -24.22
CA SER A 291 -20.64 -34.69 -25.60
C SER A 291 -21.54 -35.35 -26.66
N PRO A 292 -22.40 -36.34 -26.34
CA PRO A 292 -23.41 -36.83 -27.28
C PRO A 292 -24.43 -35.79 -27.73
N LYS A 293 -24.67 -34.77 -26.91
CA LYS A 293 -25.62 -33.68 -27.17
C LYS A 293 -24.96 -32.50 -27.88
N TRP A 294 -23.64 -32.52 -28.07
CA TRP A 294 -22.89 -31.43 -28.67
C TRP A 294 -22.90 -31.53 -30.18
N GLU A 295 -23.55 -30.57 -30.85
CA GLU A 295 -23.53 -30.46 -32.31
C GLU A 295 -22.10 -30.19 -32.85
N GLY A 296 -21.83 -30.70 -34.04
CA GLY A 296 -20.58 -30.44 -34.78
C GLY A 296 -19.34 -31.17 -34.26
N LEU A 297 -19.49 -32.24 -33.46
CA LEU A 297 -18.40 -33.08 -32.96
C LEU A 297 -18.37 -34.42 -33.70
N SER A 298 -17.23 -34.78 -34.30
CA SER A 298 -17.05 -36.10 -34.91
C SER A 298 -16.87 -37.19 -33.85
N ASP A 299 -17.07 -38.46 -34.24
CA ASP A 299 -16.82 -39.60 -33.34
C ASP A 299 -15.35 -39.66 -32.89
N ASP A 300 -14.41 -39.36 -33.79
CA ASP A 300 -12.98 -39.29 -33.48
C ASP A 300 -12.66 -38.18 -32.47
N GLU A 301 -13.26 -36.99 -32.64
CA GLU A 301 -13.11 -35.89 -31.69
C GLU A 301 -13.70 -36.25 -30.33
N ARG A 302 -14.83 -36.98 -30.30
CA ARG A 302 -15.46 -37.44 -29.08
C ARG A 302 -14.60 -38.46 -28.35
N GLN A 303 -14.02 -39.44 -29.06
CA GLN A 303 -13.09 -40.40 -28.47
C GLN A 303 -11.84 -39.70 -27.92
N LYS A 304 -11.33 -38.70 -28.63
CA LYS A 304 -10.19 -37.92 -28.17
C LYS A 304 -10.53 -37.11 -26.91
N LEU A 305 -11.73 -36.52 -26.83
CA LEU A 305 -12.22 -35.85 -25.62
C LEU A 305 -12.34 -36.81 -24.44
N LEU A 306 -12.88 -38.01 -24.66
CA LEU A 306 -12.96 -39.04 -23.61
C LEU A 306 -11.56 -39.40 -23.09
N GLN A 307 -10.57 -39.52 -23.98
CA GLN A 307 -9.19 -39.78 -23.59
C GLN A 307 -8.60 -38.67 -22.71
N VAL A 308 -8.71 -37.40 -23.14
CA VAL A 308 -8.15 -36.25 -22.38
C VAL A 308 -8.96 -35.88 -21.13
N SER A 309 -10.20 -36.37 -21.02
CA SER A 309 -11.07 -36.16 -19.85
C SER A 309 -10.72 -37.03 -18.64
N GLU A 310 -9.93 -38.10 -18.83
CA GLU A 310 -9.37 -38.87 -17.73
C GLU A 310 -8.05 -38.27 -17.23
N LEU A 311 -7.17 -37.96 -18.18
CA LEU A 311 -5.83 -37.45 -17.93
C LEU A 311 -5.36 -36.65 -19.15
N CYS A 312 -4.79 -35.48 -18.91
CA CYS A 312 -4.19 -34.68 -19.98
C CYS A 312 -2.87 -34.03 -19.54
N LEU A 313 -2.08 -33.59 -20.52
CA LEU A 313 -0.79 -32.94 -20.33
C LEU A 313 -0.83 -31.50 -20.88
N HIS A 314 -0.05 -30.59 -20.28
CA HIS A 314 -0.04 -29.17 -20.63
C HIS A 314 0.98 -28.79 -21.74
N HIS A 315 1.55 -29.74 -22.46
CA HIS A 315 2.52 -29.48 -23.54
C HIS A 315 1.89 -29.63 -24.92
N ASP A 316 2.10 -28.63 -25.78
CA ASP A 316 1.63 -28.62 -27.17
C ASP A 316 2.27 -29.78 -27.95
N GLY A 317 1.43 -30.59 -28.61
CA GLY A 317 1.85 -31.71 -29.47
C GLY A 317 1.84 -33.10 -28.81
N ASP A 318 1.50 -33.19 -27.52
CA ASP A 318 1.24 -34.48 -26.86
C ASP A 318 -0.08 -35.10 -27.39
N GLU A 319 -0.15 -36.43 -27.48
CA GLU A 319 -1.37 -37.15 -27.90
C GLU A 319 -2.59 -36.82 -27.02
N ILE A 320 -2.34 -36.43 -25.77
CA ILE A 320 -3.33 -36.13 -24.72
C ILE A 320 -3.21 -34.67 -24.22
N ASP A 321 -3.08 -33.72 -25.14
CA ASP A 321 -3.02 -32.29 -24.82
C ASP A 321 -4.32 -31.77 -24.18
N CYS A 322 -4.20 -31.16 -22.99
CA CYS A 322 -5.31 -30.54 -22.27
C CYS A 322 -6.04 -29.44 -23.07
N GLN A 323 -5.40 -28.80 -24.04
CA GLN A 323 -6.05 -27.78 -24.87
C GLN A 323 -7.19 -28.34 -25.71
N ILE A 324 -7.16 -29.62 -26.05
CA ILE A 324 -8.26 -30.30 -26.75
C ILE A 324 -9.54 -30.20 -25.91
N LEU A 325 -9.44 -30.52 -24.62
CA LEU A 325 -10.56 -30.42 -23.69
C LEU A 325 -10.95 -28.96 -23.42
N HIS A 326 -9.99 -28.13 -23.01
CA HIS A 326 -10.29 -26.77 -22.56
C HIS A 326 -10.91 -25.91 -23.67
N LYS A 327 -10.50 -26.10 -24.93
CA LYS A 327 -11.12 -25.42 -26.08
C LYS A 327 -12.61 -25.75 -26.18
N GLN A 328 -12.99 -27.02 -26.02
CA GLN A 328 -14.39 -27.43 -26.11
C GLN A 328 -15.21 -26.91 -24.91
N LEU A 329 -14.63 -26.91 -23.70
CA LEU A 329 -15.27 -26.35 -22.51
C LEU A 329 -15.52 -24.84 -22.66
N ARG A 330 -14.53 -24.07 -23.13
CA ARG A 330 -14.67 -22.63 -23.40
C ARG A 330 -15.74 -22.32 -24.45
N ASN A 331 -15.77 -23.10 -25.53
CA ASN A 331 -16.68 -22.86 -26.64
C ASN A 331 -18.15 -23.14 -26.30
N ARG A 332 -18.40 -24.04 -25.34
CA ARG A 332 -19.75 -24.53 -25.02
C ARG A 332 -20.27 -24.05 -23.67
N GLY A 333 -19.38 -23.79 -22.72
CA GLY A 333 -19.73 -23.27 -21.41
C GLY A 333 -19.84 -21.75 -21.45
N HIS A 334 -20.83 -21.21 -20.76
CA HIS A 334 -20.86 -19.78 -20.48
C HIS A 334 -19.67 -19.41 -19.58
N GLN A 335 -18.96 -18.34 -19.94
CA GLN A 335 -17.82 -17.83 -19.20
C GLN A 335 -18.20 -16.51 -18.52
N PRO A 336 -18.46 -16.52 -17.20
CA PRO A 336 -18.83 -15.31 -16.48
C PRO A 336 -17.70 -14.29 -16.57
N GLN A 337 -18.03 -13.03 -16.84
CA GLN A 337 -17.08 -11.92 -16.85
C GLN A 337 -16.85 -11.40 -15.42
N ILE A 338 -16.46 -12.30 -14.51
CA ILE A 338 -16.32 -12.03 -13.08
C ILE A 338 -14.89 -12.37 -12.66
N LYS A 339 -14.06 -11.34 -12.41
CA LYS A 339 -12.66 -11.47 -12.05
C LYS A 339 -12.46 -11.13 -10.58
N PRO A 340 -11.86 -11.98 -9.73
CA PRO A 340 -11.69 -11.67 -8.30
C PRO A 340 -10.92 -10.38 -8.00
N SER A 341 -10.07 -9.93 -8.93
CA SER A 341 -9.34 -8.67 -8.83
C SER A 341 -10.19 -7.42 -9.09
N GLU A 342 -11.32 -7.57 -9.77
CA GLU A 342 -12.19 -6.47 -10.25
C GLU A 342 -13.60 -6.56 -9.66
N ASN A 343 -14.00 -7.74 -9.19
CA ASN A 343 -15.35 -8.04 -8.75
C ASN A 343 -15.38 -8.76 -7.39
N CYS A 344 -16.48 -8.55 -6.68
CA CYS A 344 -16.99 -9.38 -5.59
C CYS A 344 -18.27 -10.05 -6.09
N PHE A 345 -18.41 -11.35 -5.87
CA PHE A 345 -19.55 -12.13 -6.33
C PHE A 345 -20.57 -12.26 -5.19
N VAL A 346 -21.68 -11.55 -5.32
CA VAL A 346 -22.65 -11.34 -4.25
C VAL A 346 -23.88 -12.22 -4.44
N PHE A 347 -24.26 -12.91 -3.38
CA PHE A 347 -25.46 -13.73 -3.31
C PHE A 347 -26.46 -13.05 -2.39
N ASP A 348 -27.55 -12.55 -2.97
CA ASP A 348 -28.65 -11.94 -2.24
C ASP A 348 -29.99 -12.46 -2.77
N LEU A 349 -30.88 -12.79 -1.84
CA LEU A 349 -32.17 -13.41 -2.11
C LEU A 349 -33.14 -12.46 -2.79
N ASP A 350 -33.17 -11.19 -2.35
CA ASP A 350 -34.08 -10.18 -2.89
C ASP A 350 -33.64 -9.79 -4.31
N VAL A 351 -32.34 -9.68 -4.55
CA VAL A 351 -31.79 -9.46 -5.89
C VAL A 351 -32.06 -10.65 -6.80
N LEU A 352 -31.88 -11.90 -6.32
CA LEU A 352 -32.21 -13.08 -7.11
C LEU A 352 -33.70 -13.13 -7.47
N GLN A 353 -34.60 -12.78 -6.55
CA GLN A 353 -36.05 -12.83 -6.80
C GLN A 353 -36.52 -11.70 -7.71
N SER A 354 -35.99 -10.50 -7.52
CA SER A 354 -36.43 -9.30 -8.23
C SER A 354 -35.73 -9.06 -9.56
N GLY A 355 -34.48 -9.53 -9.69
CA GLY A 355 -33.58 -9.20 -10.80
C GLY A 355 -33.01 -7.78 -10.75
N ASP A 356 -33.19 -7.06 -9.63
CA ASP A 356 -32.87 -5.63 -9.51
C ASP A 356 -32.05 -5.35 -8.24
N PRO A 357 -30.75 -5.04 -8.37
CA PRO A 357 -29.88 -4.68 -7.24
C PRO A 357 -30.35 -3.45 -6.46
N GLU A 358 -31.13 -2.54 -7.05
CA GLU A 358 -31.64 -1.31 -6.40
C GLU A 358 -32.70 -1.59 -5.33
N LYS A 359 -33.13 -2.86 -5.19
CA LYS A 359 -34.10 -3.26 -4.16
C LYS A 359 -33.45 -3.71 -2.85
N LEU A 360 -32.13 -3.75 -2.78
CA LEU A 360 -31.44 -3.94 -1.50
C LEU A 360 -31.78 -2.77 -0.57
N SER A 361 -31.88 -3.04 0.73
CA SER A 361 -31.94 -1.95 1.70
C SER A 361 -30.61 -1.19 1.74
N ASP A 362 -30.64 0.07 2.17
CA ASP A 362 -29.45 0.91 2.31
C ASP A 362 -28.36 0.22 3.16
N ASP A 363 -28.77 -0.48 4.23
CA ASP A 363 -27.85 -1.24 5.09
C ASP A 363 -27.15 -2.37 4.32
N ARG A 364 -27.88 -3.10 3.47
CA ARG A 364 -27.30 -4.17 2.65
C ARG A 364 -26.40 -3.64 1.56
N HIS A 365 -26.75 -2.50 0.96
CA HIS A 365 -25.84 -1.81 0.04
C HIS A 365 -24.53 -1.43 0.73
N LEU A 366 -24.59 -0.90 1.95
CA LEU A 366 -23.41 -0.54 2.73
C LEU A 366 -22.54 -1.76 3.07
N GLU A 367 -23.15 -2.89 3.45
CA GLU A 367 -22.45 -4.14 3.72
C GLU A 367 -21.74 -4.68 2.48
N VAL A 368 -22.44 -4.68 1.34
CA VAL A 368 -21.87 -5.09 0.04
C VAL A 368 -20.71 -4.18 -0.34
N ASP A 369 -20.89 -2.86 -0.27
CA ASP A 369 -19.84 -1.89 -0.59
C ASP A 369 -18.62 -2.05 0.33
N ARG A 370 -18.85 -2.32 1.62
CA ARG A 370 -17.79 -2.60 2.60
C ARG A 370 -17.03 -3.87 2.26
N PHE A 371 -17.72 -4.95 1.89
CA PHE A 371 -17.08 -6.21 1.49
C PHE A 371 -16.28 -6.07 0.18
N CYS A 372 -16.88 -5.40 -0.81
CA CYS A 372 -16.28 -5.20 -2.12
C CYS A 372 -15.09 -4.25 -2.06
N GLY A 373 -15.16 -3.25 -1.18
CA GLY A 373 -14.20 -2.17 -1.04
C GLY A 373 -14.25 -1.21 -2.23
N GLY A 374 -13.51 -0.10 -2.15
CA GLY A 374 -13.53 0.95 -3.19
C GLY A 374 -12.88 0.59 -4.54
N HIS A 375 -12.48 -0.67 -4.73
CA HIS A 375 -11.71 -1.13 -5.88
C HIS A 375 -12.37 -2.27 -6.66
N ARG A 376 -13.41 -2.91 -6.13
CA ARG A 376 -14.12 -4.01 -6.78
C ARG A 376 -15.59 -3.67 -6.93
N THR A 377 -16.18 -4.17 -8.00
CA THR A 377 -17.59 -3.94 -8.32
C THR A 377 -18.42 -5.17 -7.93
N PRO A 378 -19.56 -4.99 -7.25
CA PRO A 378 -20.47 -6.09 -6.97
C PRO A 378 -21.06 -6.64 -8.25
N VAL A 379 -20.96 -7.96 -8.39
CA VAL A 379 -21.69 -8.73 -9.40
C VAL A 379 -22.62 -9.66 -8.67
N PHE A 380 -23.91 -9.50 -8.87
CA PHE A 380 -24.92 -10.30 -8.19
C PHE A 380 -25.20 -11.60 -8.95
N TYR A 381 -25.39 -12.68 -8.20
CA TYR A 381 -25.98 -13.91 -8.74
C TYR A 381 -27.48 -13.69 -8.96
N ASP A 382 -27.87 -13.51 -10.23
CA ASP A 382 -29.23 -13.20 -10.65
C ASP A 382 -29.89 -14.38 -11.39
N LYS A 383 -31.16 -14.21 -11.79
CA LYS A 383 -31.89 -15.23 -12.58
C LYS A 383 -31.22 -15.55 -13.91
N THR A 384 -30.51 -14.59 -14.48
CA THR A 384 -29.76 -14.79 -15.73
C THR A 384 -28.70 -15.84 -15.52
N LEU A 385 -27.77 -15.63 -14.58
CA LEU A 385 -26.73 -16.59 -14.23
C LEU A 385 -27.32 -17.90 -13.68
N GLN A 386 -28.41 -17.82 -12.92
CA GLN A 386 -29.12 -19.00 -12.41
C GLN A 386 -29.56 -19.92 -13.57
N SER A 387 -30.15 -19.34 -14.63
CA SER A 387 -30.75 -20.09 -15.74
C SER A 387 -29.76 -20.81 -16.67
N ILE A 388 -28.48 -20.48 -16.61
CA ILE A 388 -27.47 -20.98 -17.57
C ILE A 388 -27.15 -22.46 -17.31
N PRO A 389 -27.38 -23.40 -18.23
CA PRO A 389 -27.18 -24.83 -17.95
C PRO A 389 -25.73 -25.23 -17.68
N PHE A 390 -24.79 -24.61 -18.40
CA PHE A 390 -23.38 -25.00 -18.36
C PHE A 390 -22.50 -23.76 -18.20
N ILE A 391 -21.86 -23.63 -17.03
CA ILE A 391 -20.89 -22.57 -16.72
C ILE A 391 -19.49 -23.17 -16.72
N HIS A 392 -18.56 -22.54 -17.45
CA HIS A 392 -17.14 -22.90 -17.45
C HIS A 392 -16.30 -21.75 -16.89
N TRP A 393 -15.51 -22.04 -15.85
CA TRP A 393 -14.55 -21.10 -15.28
C TRP A 393 -13.15 -21.40 -15.81
N ASP A 394 -12.63 -20.53 -16.68
CA ASP A 394 -11.29 -20.69 -17.24
C ASP A 394 -10.22 -20.07 -16.32
N ALA A 395 -10.07 -20.65 -15.13
CA ALA A 395 -9.27 -20.09 -14.03
C ALA A 395 -7.74 -20.26 -14.16
N GLY A 396 -7.25 -20.72 -15.32
CA GLY A 396 -5.84 -21.10 -15.51
C GLY A 396 -5.28 -20.95 -16.92
N CYS A 397 -5.94 -20.19 -17.80
CA CYS A 397 -5.50 -19.97 -19.19
C CYS A 397 -4.38 -18.92 -19.38
N ASP A 398 -3.94 -18.26 -18.30
CA ASP A 398 -2.91 -17.22 -18.35
C ASP A 398 -1.65 -17.75 -19.06
N GLY A 399 -1.29 -17.11 -20.18
CA GLY A 399 -0.11 -17.45 -20.98
C GLY A 399 -0.33 -18.45 -22.13
N LEU A 400 -1.56 -18.89 -22.41
CA LEU A 400 -1.89 -19.77 -23.55
C LEU A 400 -2.86 -19.16 -24.57
N ALA A 401 -3.46 -18.03 -24.23
CA ALA A 401 -4.40 -17.34 -25.10
C ALA A 401 -3.64 -16.73 -26.29
N ASN A 402 -3.81 -17.36 -27.47
CA ASN A 402 -3.13 -17.00 -28.71
C ASN A 402 -3.76 -15.79 -29.42
N THR A 403 -4.95 -15.36 -28.99
CA THR A 403 -5.65 -14.18 -29.52
C THR A 403 -5.93 -13.15 -28.43
N LYS A 404 -6.05 -11.88 -28.80
CA LYS A 404 -6.45 -10.80 -27.88
C LYS A 404 -7.83 -11.04 -27.26
N GLU A 405 -8.72 -11.76 -27.96
CA GLU A 405 -10.07 -12.08 -27.50
C GLU A 405 -10.06 -13.19 -26.44
N ASP A 406 -9.22 -14.21 -26.64
CA ASP A 406 -8.98 -15.26 -25.63
C ASP A 406 -8.30 -14.68 -24.37
N GLN A 407 -7.40 -13.70 -24.54
CA GLN A 407 -6.73 -13.04 -23.41
C GLN A 407 -7.68 -12.18 -22.57
N ALA A 408 -8.72 -11.61 -23.17
CA ALA A 408 -9.70 -10.78 -22.46
C ALA A 408 -10.64 -11.61 -21.57
N LYS A 409 -10.98 -12.82 -22.01
CA LYS A 409 -11.84 -13.80 -21.33
C LYS A 409 -11.08 -14.63 -20.28
N CYS A 410 -9.75 -14.54 -20.29
CA CYS A 410 -8.87 -15.28 -19.41
C CYS A 410 -8.59 -14.55 -18.10
N PHE A 411 -8.66 -15.26 -16.96
CA PHE A 411 -8.25 -14.74 -15.65
C PHE A 411 -7.94 -15.86 -14.67
N ARG A 412 -7.30 -15.52 -13.55
CA ARG A 412 -7.03 -16.48 -12.46
C ARG A 412 -8.09 -16.36 -11.38
N LEU A 413 -8.68 -17.48 -10.95
CA LEU A 413 -9.42 -17.56 -9.69
C LEU A 413 -8.46 -17.66 -8.51
N LEU A 414 -7.58 -16.65 -8.39
CA LEU A 414 -6.56 -16.57 -7.37
C LEU A 414 -7.00 -15.59 -6.28
N GLN A 415 -7.83 -16.06 -5.35
CA GLN A 415 -8.30 -15.31 -4.18
C GLN A 415 -8.90 -16.28 -3.15
N HIS A 416 -8.99 -15.91 -1.88
CA HIS A 416 -9.70 -16.71 -0.88
C HIS A 416 -11.22 -16.65 -1.12
N PHE A 417 -11.93 -17.78 -1.06
CA PHE A 417 -13.36 -17.84 -1.39
C PHE A 417 -14.20 -16.82 -0.60
N TYR A 418 -13.99 -16.71 0.71
CA TYR A 418 -14.71 -15.77 1.60
C TYR A 418 -14.34 -14.29 1.39
N THR A 419 -13.39 -13.99 0.51
CA THR A 419 -13.08 -12.61 0.10
C THR A 419 -13.55 -12.31 -1.32
N PHE A 420 -13.95 -13.33 -2.07
CA PHE A 420 -14.47 -13.20 -3.42
C PHE A 420 -15.99 -13.37 -3.46
N ILE A 421 -16.52 -14.33 -2.71
CA ILE A 421 -17.94 -14.64 -2.58
C ILE A 421 -18.45 -14.00 -1.30
N TYR A 422 -19.59 -13.30 -1.38
CA TYR A 422 -20.27 -12.72 -0.24
C TYR A 422 -21.74 -13.12 -0.25
N PHE A 423 -22.22 -13.69 0.84
CA PHE A 423 -23.64 -13.92 1.06
C PHE A 423 -24.16 -12.86 2.02
N THR A 424 -25.21 -12.14 1.62
CA THR A 424 -25.76 -11.07 2.47
C THR A 424 -26.39 -11.64 3.76
N ASP A 425 -26.91 -12.87 3.75
CA ASP A 425 -27.33 -13.54 4.98
C ASP A 425 -26.12 -14.11 5.76
N PRO A 426 -25.82 -13.64 6.99
CA PRO A 426 -24.71 -14.13 7.81
C PRO A 426 -24.73 -15.64 8.03
N LYS A 427 -25.93 -16.21 8.18
CA LYS A 427 -26.09 -17.64 8.47
C LYS A 427 -25.63 -18.46 7.27
N VAL A 428 -25.93 -17.99 6.06
CA VAL A 428 -25.50 -18.61 4.81
C VAL A 428 -24.01 -18.37 4.59
N ASP A 429 -23.51 -17.16 4.82
CA ASP A 429 -22.09 -16.83 4.66
C ASP A 429 -21.21 -17.71 5.57
N ASN A 430 -21.55 -17.76 6.86
CA ASN A 430 -20.83 -18.56 7.83
C ASN A 430 -21.02 -20.08 7.59
N TYR A 431 -22.17 -20.53 7.09
CA TYR A 431 -22.35 -21.92 6.64
C TYR A 431 -21.32 -22.28 5.58
N TYR A 432 -21.14 -21.47 4.53
CA TYR A 432 -20.18 -21.79 3.47
C TYR A 432 -18.72 -21.72 3.92
N LYS A 433 -18.40 -20.88 4.91
CA LYS A 433 -17.09 -20.92 5.55
C LYS A 433 -16.87 -22.24 6.30
N ARG A 434 -17.86 -22.71 7.07
CA ARG A 434 -17.81 -24.01 7.78
C ARG A 434 -17.81 -25.18 6.81
N PHE A 435 -18.53 -25.12 5.71
CA PHE A 435 -18.49 -26.11 4.63
C PHE A 435 -17.05 -26.33 4.13
N VAL A 436 -16.32 -25.25 3.85
CA VAL A 436 -14.91 -25.35 3.42
C VAL A 436 -14.03 -25.89 4.56
N ARG A 437 -14.21 -25.41 5.79
CA ARG A 437 -13.51 -25.91 6.98
C ARG A 437 -13.70 -27.42 7.17
N ASP A 438 -14.94 -27.89 7.06
CA ASP A 438 -15.35 -29.22 7.49
C ASP A 438 -15.15 -30.30 6.43
N PHE A 439 -15.23 -29.97 5.14
CA PHE A 439 -15.12 -30.96 4.06
C PHE A 439 -13.88 -30.85 3.19
N LEU A 440 -13.22 -29.68 3.13
CA LEU A 440 -12.07 -29.47 2.23
C LEU A 440 -10.72 -29.53 2.97
N HIS A 441 -10.58 -30.51 3.87
CA HIS A 441 -9.33 -30.84 4.56
C HIS A 441 -8.57 -31.98 3.85
N TYR A 442 -7.26 -32.08 4.09
CA TYR A 442 -6.45 -33.16 3.50
C TYR A 442 -6.82 -34.55 4.05
N LYS A 443 -6.44 -35.59 3.32
CA LYS A 443 -6.63 -37.00 3.75
C LYS A 443 -5.76 -37.38 4.95
N ASP A 444 -6.22 -38.38 5.68
CA ASP A 444 -5.60 -38.92 6.89
C ASP A 444 -4.10 -39.19 6.77
N PRO A 445 -3.54 -39.79 5.69
CA PRO A 445 -2.09 -40.03 5.61
C PRO A 445 -1.25 -38.77 5.79
N VAL A 446 -1.76 -37.61 5.35
CA VAL A 446 -1.10 -36.31 5.52
C VAL A 446 -1.14 -35.87 6.99
N TYR A 447 -2.31 -35.96 7.62
CA TYR A 447 -2.47 -35.60 9.03
C TYR A 447 -1.73 -36.57 9.96
N CYS A 448 -1.72 -37.86 9.69
CA CYS A 448 -1.00 -38.86 10.47
C CYS A 448 0.51 -38.61 10.47
N ALA A 449 1.09 -38.30 9.30
CA ALA A 449 2.50 -37.93 9.24
C ALA A 449 2.78 -36.61 9.98
N ALA A 450 1.93 -35.59 9.80
CA ALA A 450 2.07 -34.33 10.52
C ALA A 450 1.98 -34.53 12.04
N ALA A 451 1.01 -35.33 12.51
CA ALA A 451 0.79 -35.64 13.91
C ALA A 451 2.03 -36.28 14.57
N LYS A 452 2.65 -37.26 13.88
CA LYS A 452 3.91 -37.87 14.34
C LYS A 452 5.03 -36.84 14.48
N VAL A 453 5.16 -35.91 13.53
CA VAL A 453 6.15 -34.82 13.61
C VAL A 453 5.83 -33.89 14.77
N ILE A 454 4.57 -33.47 14.93
CA ILE A 454 4.11 -32.58 16.00
C ILE A 454 4.39 -33.18 17.38
N GLN A 455 4.06 -34.45 17.59
CA GLN A 455 4.36 -35.16 18.84
C GLN A 455 5.87 -35.28 19.08
N ALA A 456 6.66 -35.54 18.04
CA ALA A 456 8.11 -35.61 18.17
C ALA A 456 8.72 -34.25 18.55
N VAL A 457 8.27 -33.16 17.92
CA VAL A 457 8.67 -31.79 18.25
C VAL A 457 8.25 -31.43 19.68
N GLN A 458 7.01 -31.76 20.08
CA GLN A 458 6.49 -31.52 21.42
C GLN A 458 7.31 -32.27 22.47
N LYS A 459 7.55 -33.57 22.28
CA LYS A 459 8.36 -34.40 23.19
C LYS A 459 9.79 -33.88 23.33
N GLU A 460 10.34 -33.31 22.27
CA GLU A 460 11.66 -32.69 22.32
C GLU A 460 11.64 -31.36 23.10
N ALA A 461 10.64 -30.52 22.86
CA ALA A 461 10.42 -29.29 23.60
C ALA A 461 10.23 -29.57 25.12
N ASP A 462 9.45 -30.61 25.45
CA ASP A 462 9.21 -31.05 26.83
C ASP A 462 10.50 -31.52 27.51
N LYS A 463 11.35 -32.28 26.82
CA LYS A 463 12.67 -32.70 27.33
C LYS A 463 13.60 -31.53 27.61
N LEU A 464 13.49 -30.48 26.80
CA LEU A 464 14.25 -29.24 26.95
C LEU A 464 13.60 -28.29 27.98
N ASN A 465 12.40 -28.61 28.47
CA ASN A 465 11.58 -27.77 29.34
C ASN A 465 11.34 -26.36 28.76
N VAL A 466 11.07 -26.29 27.46
CA VAL A 466 10.78 -25.05 26.72
C VAL A 466 9.55 -25.23 25.82
N PRO A 467 8.82 -24.17 25.47
CA PRO A 467 7.78 -24.26 24.44
C PRO A 467 8.40 -24.35 23.03
N TRP A 468 7.54 -24.53 22.03
CA TRP A 468 7.96 -24.45 20.63
C TRP A 468 7.08 -23.54 19.77
N SER A 469 7.72 -22.88 18.82
CA SER A 469 7.13 -21.95 17.86
C SER A 469 7.57 -22.31 16.44
N THR A 470 7.01 -21.61 15.45
CA THR A 470 7.14 -22.00 14.05
C THR A 470 7.53 -20.84 13.14
N TRP A 471 8.44 -21.09 12.20
CA TRP A 471 8.71 -20.22 11.06
C TRP A 471 8.26 -20.89 9.77
N HIS A 472 7.75 -20.09 8.84
CA HIS A 472 7.64 -20.49 7.44
C HIS A 472 8.41 -19.53 6.53
N VAL A 473 9.55 -20.01 6.02
CA VAL A 473 10.50 -19.23 5.22
C VAL A 473 10.50 -19.72 3.76
N ARG A 474 9.96 -18.89 2.85
CA ARG A 474 9.86 -19.18 1.41
C ARG A 474 10.87 -18.35 0.61
N ARG A 475 11.92 -18.98 0.07
CA ARG A 475 13.02 -18.31 -0.63
C ARG A 475 13.24 -18.76 -2.08
N GLY A 476 12.78 -19.94 -2.48
CA GLY A 476 13.05 -20.58 -3.77
C GLY A 476 12.58 -19.78 -4.99
N ASP A 477 11.54 -20.24 -5.69
CA ASP A 477 11.01 -19.61 -6.91
C ASP A 477 10.13 -18.37 -6.64
N LEU A 478 9.97 -17.94 -5.38
CA LEU A 478 9.13 -16.81 -5.02
C LEU A 478 9.51 -15.54 -5.83
N GLN A 479 8.56 -14.98 -6.58
CA GLN A 479 8.81 -13.85 -7.48
C GLN A 479 9.09 -12.52 -6.75
N TYR A 480 8.66 -12.39 -5.50
CA TYR A 480 8.75 -11.16 -4.72
C TYR A 480 10.11 -11.02 -4.04
N LYS A 481 11.12 -10.51 -4.75
CA LYS A 481 12.50 -10.40 -4.22
C LYS A 481 12.61 -9.65 -2.88
N LYS A 482 11.77 -8.64 -2.64
CA LYS A 482 11.79 -7.80 -1.44
C LYS A 482 11.47 -8.51 -0.12
N VAL A 483 10.88 -9.71 -0.16
CA VAL A 483 10.58 -10.51 1.06
C VAL A 483 11.56 -11.67 1.25
N LYS A 484 12.53 -11.84 0.33
CA LYS A 484 13.63 -12.80 0.47
C LYS A 484 14.77 -12.19 1.29
N ILE A 485 14.46 -11.85 2.53
CA ILE A 485 15.40 -11.18 3.44
C ILE A 485 16.38 -12.19 4.08
N PRO A 486 17.58 -11.75 4.53
CA PRO A 486 18.55 -12.60 5.23
C PRO A 486 17.99 -13.17 6.54
N ALA A 487 18.56 -14.26 7.04
CA ALA A 487 18.08 -14.91 8.26
C ALA A 487 18.31 -14.07 9.53
N GLU A 488 19.36 -13.25 9.55
CA GLU A 488 19.58 -12.25 10.59
C GLU A 488 18.42 -11.26 10.62
N GLU A 489 17.98 -10.79 9.45
CA GLU A 489 16.83 -9.88 9.35
C GLU A 489 15.52 -10.58 9.72
N TRP A 490 15.34 -11.86 9.35
CA TRP A 490 14.22 -12.68 9.83
C TRP A 490 14.17 -12.74 11.35
N TRP A 491 15.32 -13.03 11.98
CA TRP A 491 15.45 -13.08 13.43
C TRP A 491 15.13 -11.73 14.04
N GLU A 492 15.82 -10.66 13.62
CA GLU A 492 15.62 -9.31 14.17
C GLU A 492 14.18 -8.83 14.05
N ASN A 493 13.52 -9.11 12.91
CA ASN A 493 12.13 -8.70 12.69
C ASN A 493 11.13 -9.49 13.51
N THR A 494 11.49 -10.67 14.03
CA THR A 494 10.53 -11.58 14.69
C THR A 494 10.91 -11.97 16.11
N LYS A 495 12.08 -11.55 16.61
CA LYS A 495 12.66 -11.97 17.89
C LYS A 495 11.72 -11.81 19.10
N GLU A 496 10.84 -10.81 19.07
CA GLU A 496 9.87 -10.57 20.15
C GLU A 496 8.75 -11.61 20.23
N ALA A 497 8.54 -12.39 19.17
CA ALA A 497 7.57 -13.48 19.18
C ALA A 497 8.08 -14.70 19.98
N TRP A 498 9.39 -14.79 20.22
CA TRP A 498 10.06 -15.99 20.71
C TRP A 498 10.48 -15.85 22.18
N ARG A 499 10.19 -16.87 22.99
CA ARG A 499 10.69 -16.95 24.37
C ARG A 499 12.15 -17.43 24.38
N PRO A 500 13.01 -16.93 25.28
CA PRO A 500 14.43 -17.33 25.32
C PRO A 500 14.61 -18.86 25.33
N GLY A 501 15.40 -19.37 24.37
CA GLY A 501 15.71 -20.80 24.26
C GLY A 501 14.59 -21.70 23.73
N GLU A 502 13.44 -21.14 23.33
CA GLU A 502 12.34 -21.94 22.77
C GLU A 502 12.72 -22.65 21.47
N LEU A 503 12.16 -23.84 21.25
CA LEU A 503 12.42 -24.61 20.04
C LEU A 503 11.69 -23.97 18.84
N ILE A 504 12.41 -23.72 17.75
CA ILE A 504 11.85 -23.16 16.52
C ILE A 504 11.81 -24.24 15.43
N TYR A 505 10.61 -24.67 15.07
CA TYR A 505 10.38 -25.50 13.89
C TYR A 505 10.30 -24.62 12.63
N ILE A 506 11.04 -24.95 11.59
CA ILE A 506 11.11 -24.15 10.36
C ILE A 506 10.60 -24.96 9.16
N ALA A 507 9.46 -24.55 8.63
CA ALA A 507 8.95 -24.94 7.32
C ALA A 507 9.64 -24.10 6.24
N THR A 508 10.36 -24.72 5.31
CA THR A 508 11.11 -23.97 4.30
C THR A 508 11.45 -24.76 3.06
N ASP A 509 11.51 -24.05 1.93
CA ASP A 509 12.10 -24.54 0.69
C ASP A 509 13.60 -24.22 0.55
N GLU A 510 14.20 -23.59 1.55
CA GLU A 510 15.64 -23.35 1.64
C GLU A 510 16.37 -24.66 1.91
N ARG A 511 17.34 -24.98 1.05
CA ARG A 511 18.12 -26.22 1.13
C ARG A 511 19.37 -26.04 1.97
N ASP A 512 19.92 -24.83 2.00
CA ASP A 512 21.06 -24.52 2.83
C ASP A 512 20.61 -24.23 4.27
N LYS A 513 20.66 -25.26 5.12
CA LYS A 513 20.26 -25.15 6.52
C LYS A 513 21.16 -24.22 7.33
N SER A 514 22.37 -23.87 6.84
CA SER A 514 23.24 -22.87 7.49
C SER A 514 22.66 -21.46 7.40
N PHE A 515 21.73 -21.22 6.47
CA PHE A 515 20.95 -19.98 6.44
C PHE A 515 20.33 -19.67 7.80
N PHE A 516 19.88 -20.67 8.56
CA PHE A 516 19.22 -20.48 9.86
C PHE A 516 20.18 -20.43 11.07
N ASP A 517 21.50 -20.39 10.84
CA ASP A 517 22.50 -20.25 11.90
C ASP A 517 22.31 -19.01 12.80
N PRO A 518 21.82 -17.85 12.31
CA PRO A 518 21.53 -16.72 13.17
C PRO A 518 20.56 -17.05 14.30
N VAL A 519 19.56 -17.92 14.07
CA VAL A 519 18.63 -18.36 15.13
C VAL A 519 19.32 -19.30 16.11
N ARG A 520 20.14 -20.24 15.62
CA ARG A 520 20.93 -21.15 16.46
C ARG A 520 21.90 -20.39 17.37
N LYS A 521 22.52 -19.32 16.88
CA LYS A 521 23.45 -18.46 17.64
C LYS A 521 22.78 -17.75 18.82
N GLN A 522 21.46 -17.63 18.83
CA GLN A 522 20.67 -17.04 19.91
C GLN A 522 20.22 -18.09 20.94
N ASN A 523 20.84 -19.28 20.92
CA ASN A 523 20.56 -20.40 21.81
C ASN A 523 19.16 -21.02 21.63
N HIS A 524 18.56 -20.88 20.44
CA HIS A 524 17.31 -21.55 20.08
C HIS A 524 17.58 -22.88 19.34
N PRO A 525 17.02 -24.01 19.81
CA PRO A 525 17.02 -25.25 19.04
C PRO A 525 16.21 -25.08 17.75
N VAL A 526 16.82 -25.38 16.61
CA VAL A 526 16.17 -25.28 15.29
C VAL A 526 15.91 -26.68 14.72
N ARG A 527 14.69 -26.92 14.28
CA ARG A 527 14.25 -28.21 13.69
C ARG A 527 13.54 -27.99 12.37
N PHE A 528 13.61 -28.98 11.49
CA PHE A 528 12.98 -29.00 10.18
C PHE A 528 12.25 -30.32 9.96
N LEU A 529 11.40 -30.37 8.93
CA LEU A 529 10.70 -31.61 8.56
C LEU A 529 11.65 -32.80 8.30
N ASP A 530 12.84 -32.55 7.74
CA ASP A 530 13.84 -33.59 7.44
C ASP A 530 14.50 -34.20 8.70
N ASP A 531 14.47 -33.51 9.83
CA ASP A 531 14.90 -34.08 11.12
C ASP A 531 13.95 -35.18 11.60
N TYR A 532 12.72 -35.19 11.05
CA TYR A 532 11.65 -36.12 11.41
C TYR A 532 11.27 -37.11 10.30
N TRP A 533 12.08 -37.16 9.23
CA TRP A 533 11.71 -37.84 7.99
C TRP A 533 11.41 -39.33 8.16
N ASP A 534 12.32 -40.05 8.81
CA ASP A 534 12.23 -41.50 8.95
C ASP A 534 11.20 -41.91 10.01
N MET A 535 11.15 -41.21 11.16
CA MET A 535 10.23 -41.61 12.24
C MET A 535 8.77 -41.29 11.92
N ALA A 536 8.50 -40.17 11.23
CA ALA A 536 7.15 -39.84 10.79
C ALA A 536 6.73 -40.62 9.53
N GLY A 537 7.64 -41.42 8.95
CA GLY A 537 7.36 -42.23 7.76
C GLY A 537 7.15 -41.40 6.50
N ILE A 538 7.71 -40.19 6.43
CA ILE A 538 7.51 -39.24 5.33
C ILE A 538 8.03 -39.83 4.01
N GLY A 539 9.12 -40.58 4.05
CA GLY A 539 9.65 -41.28 2.86
C GLY A 539 8.72 -42.35 2.29
N LYS A 540 7.69 -42.78 3.03
CA LYS A 540 6.65 -43.72 2.55
C LYS A 540 5.44 -43.03 1.95
N LEU A 541 5.29 -41.71 2.18
CA LEU A 541 4.21 -40.93 1.58
C LEU A 541 4.50 -40.61 0.13
N ASP A 542 3.44 -40.33 -0.62
CA ASP A 542 3.58 -39.69 -1.92
C ASP A 542 4.28 -38.33 -1.74
N GLY A 543 5.33 -38.07 -2.54
CA GLY A 543 6.12 -36.86 -2.43
C GLY A 543 5.32 -35.56 -2.58
N SER A 544 4.14 -35.62 -3.24
CA SER A 544 3.22 -34.48 -3.36
C SER A 544 2.58 -34.06 -2.03
N TYR A 545 2.61 -34.90 -0.99
CA TYR A 545 2.06 -34.57 0.33
C TYR A 545 3.02 -33.82 1.25
N VAL A 546 4.32 -33.80 0.95
CA VAL A 546 5.35 -33.27 1.87
C VAL A 546 5.07 -31.82 2.26
N GLY A 547 4.71 -30.95 1.31
CA GLY A 547 4.37 -29.56 1.61
C GLY A 547 3.08 -29.41 2.43
N MET A 548 2.14 -30.35 2.31
CA MET A 548 0.90 -30.35 3.09
C MET A 548 1.15 -30.76 4.54
N VAL A 549 2.00 -31.78 4.74
CA VAL A 549 2.51 -32.16 6.06
C VAL A 549 3.18 -30.97 6.73
N ASP A 550 4.12 -30.30 6.05
CA ASP A 550 4.85 -29.15 6.58
C ASP A 550 3.91 -27.98 6.94
N THR A 551 2.87 -27.73 6.12
CA THR A 551 1.84 -26.72 6.42
C THR A 551 1.13 -27.03 7.75
N ILE A 552 0.71 -28.28 7.96
CA ILE A 552 0.00 -28.68 9.18
C ILE A 552 0.93 -28.57 10.38
N VAL A 553 2.17 -29.06 10.29
CA VAL A 553 3.15 -28.95 11.39
C VAL A 553 3.42 -27.48 11.74
N ALA A 554 3.67 -26.63 10.74
CA ALA A 554 3.93 -25.21 10.94
C ALA A 554 2.73 -24.45 11.54
N SER A 555 1.51 -24.96 11.39
CA SER A 555 0.34 -24.35 12.01
C SER A 555 0.25 -24.56 13.52
N GLN A 556 1.02 -25.49 14.10
CA GLN A 556 0.87 -25.93 15.49
C GLN A 556 1.68 -25.17 16.54
N GLY A 557 2.71 -24.42 16.13
CA GLY A 557 3.55 -23.66 17.06
C GLY A 557 2.73 -22.70 17.93
N ARG A 558 3.23 -22.38 19.12
CA ARG A 558 2.63 -21.35 19.99
C ARG A 558 2.54 -20.03 19.22
N ALA A 559 3.69 -19.46 18.87
CA ALA A 559 3.81 -18.35 17.95
C ALA A 559 4.18 -18.85 16.53
N PHE A 560 3.85 -18.05 15.52
CA PHE A 560 4.18 -18.29 14.12
C PHE A 560 4.69 -17.02 13.44
N ALA A 561 5.73 -17.15 12.61
CA ALA A 561 6.14 -16.10 11.69
C ALA A 561 6.30 -16.64 10.27
N GLY A 562 5.63 -16.02 9.31
CA GLY A 562 5.63 -16.47 7.93
C GLY A 562 6.17 -15.46 6.92
N THR A 563 6.33 -15.93 5.67
CA THR A 563 6.80 -15.10 4.55
C THR A 563 5.64 -14.32 3.95
N TRP A 564 5.73 -12.99 3.90
CA TRP A 564 4.74 -12.13 3.22
C TRP A 564 4.67 -12.44 1.71
N PHE A 565 3.49 -12.34 1.10
CA PHE A 565 3.19 -12.78 -0.28
C PHE A 565 3.27 -14.30 -0.57
N SER A 566 3.50 -15.15 0.44
CA SER A 566 3.37 -16.59 0.23
C SER A 566 1.96 -17.08 0.53
N THR A 567 1.28 -17.64 -0.47
CA THR A 567 -0.03 -18.31 -0.30
C THR A 567 0.06 -19.53 0.62
N PHE A 568 1.25 -20.11 0.77
CA PHE A 568 1.55 -21.15 1.76
C PHE A 568 1.48 -20.57 3.19
N THR A 569 2.06 -19.39 3.43
CA THR A 569 1.93 -18.70 4.72
C THR A 569 0.47 -18.36 5.03
N GLY A 570 -0.27 -17.85 4.04
CA GLY A 570 -1.69 -17.53 4.21
C GLY A 570 -2.48 -18.75 4.68
N TYR A 571 -2.25 -19.90 4.05
CA TYR A 571 -2.94 -21.13 4.46
C TYR A 571 -2.54 -21.63 5.85
N ILE A 572 -1.26 -21.50 6.25
CA ILE A 572 -0.87 -21.78 7.65
C ILE A 572 -1.68 -20.91 8.63
N ASN A 573 -1.80 -19.61 8.36
CA ASN A 573 -2.59 -18.71 9.21
C ASN A 573 -4.08 -19.09 9.25
N ARG A 574 -4.65 -19.60 8.16
CA ARG A 574 -6.02 -20.13 8.16
C ARG A 574 -6.17 -21.31 9.11
N LEU A 575 -5.26 -22.30 9.00
CA LEU A 575 -5.29 -23.47 9.87
C LEU A 575 -5.13 -23.07 11.34
N ARG A 576 -4.23 -22.12 11.62
CA ARG A 576 -4.07 -21.54 12.97
C ARG A 576 -5.39 -20.96 13.49
N GLY A 577 -6.09 -20.19 12.67
CA GLY A 577 -7.41 -19.65 12.99
C GLY A 577 -8.47 -20.72 13.24
N TYR A 578 -8.57 -21.73 12.37
CA TYR A 578 -9.48 -22.86 12.55
C TYR A 578 -9.22 -23.68 13.81
N MET A 579 -7.97 -23.75 14.26
CA MET A 579 -7.59 -24.41 15.51
C MET A 579 -7.75 -23.49 16.74
N GLY A 580 -8.22 -22.26 16.54
CA GLY A 580 -8.48 -21.32 17.61
C GLY A 580 -7.23 -20.62 18.17
N LYS A 581 -6.11 -20.62 17.45
CA LYS A 581 -4.94 -19.83 17.87
C LYS A 581 -5.24 -18.34 17.69
N SER A 582 -4.71 -17.52 18.59
CA SER A 582 -4.89 -16.07 18.49
C SER A 582 -4.25 -15.54 17.21
N MET A 583 -4.95 -14.63 16.53
CA MET A 583 -4.35 -13.80 15.48
C MET A 583 -3.14 -13.02 16.00
N LYS A 584 -3.13 -12.66 17.29
CA LYS A 584 -2.01 -12.02 17.98
C LYS A 584 -0.81 -12.95 18.20
N ASP A 585 -0.86 -14.22 17.79
CA ASP A 585 0.30 -15.12 17.81
C ASP A 585 0.88 -15.37 16.41
N SER A 586 0.43 -14.63 15.39
CA SER A 586 0.82 -14.83 14.00
C SER A 586 1.44 -13.57 13.42
N TRP A 587 2.68 -13.68 12.94
CA TRP A 587 3.49 -12.58 12.44
C TRP A 587 3.91 -12.81 10.99
N TYR A 588 4.31 -11.76 10.29
CA TYR A 588 5.12 -11.88 9.09
C TYR A 588 6.55 -11.38 9.35
N SER A 589 7.54 -11.99 8.70
CA SER A 589 8.93 -11.55 8.84
C SER A 589 9.27 -10.28 8.07
N PHE A 590 8.43 -9.89 7.10
CA PHE A 590 8.64 -8.68 6.32
C PHE A 590 8.15 -7.48 7.11
N LEU A 591 9.08 -6.71 7.70
CA LEU A 591 8.79 -5.63 8.65
C LEU A 591 7.63 -4.69 8.25
N PRO A 592 7.52 -4.21 6.99
CA PRO A 592 6.41 -3.34 6.58
C PRO A 592 5.02 -3.97 6.62
N ARG A 593 4.92 -5.28 6.86
CA ARG A 593 3.68 -6.07 6.94
C ARG A 593 3.69 -7.03 8.13
N LYS A 594 4.58 -6.83 9.10
CA LYS A 594 4.79 -7.73 10.24
C LYS A 594 3.51 -7.95 11.06
N GLU A 595 2.79 -6.86 11.34
CA GLU A 595 1.60 -6.85 12.21
C GLU A 595 0.27 -7.16 11.49
N VAL A 596 0.23 -7.30 10.16
CA VAL A 596 -1.06 -7.25 9.43
C VAL A 596 -1.99 -8.45 9.66
N MET A 597 -1.50 -9.56 10.24
CA MET A 597 -2.35 -10.65 10.72
C MET A 597 -2.92 -10.41 12.11
N ARG A 598 -2.30 -9.49 12.87
CA ARG A 598 -2.59 -9.24 14.29
C ARG A 598 -3.69 -8.20 14.46
N GLU A 599 -4.25 -7.70 13.37
CA GLU A 599 -5.39 -6.76 13.36
C GLU A 599 -6.48 -7.30 12.44
N PHE A 600 -7.73 -7.14 12.87
CA PHE A 600 -8.87 -7.46 12.03
C PHE A 600 -9.07 -6.32 11.05
N THR A 601 -9.18 -6.66 9.77
CA THR A 601 -9.56 -5.73 8.72
C THR A 601 -10.44 -6.46 7.73
N PHE A 602 -11.48 -5.81 7.22
CA PHE A 602 -12.23 -6.38 6.10
C PHE A 602 -11.33 -6.60 4.88
N PRO A 603 -11.60 -7.64 4.06
CA PRO A 603 -10.88 -7.88 2.83
C PRO A 603 -10.90 -6.67 1.90
N ASP A 604 -9.75 -6.01 1.77
CA ASP A 604 -9.56 -4.89 0.85
C ASP A 604 -8.41 -5.17 -0.13
N GLY A 605 -8.71 -4.98 -1.42
CA GLY A 605 -7.79 -5.19 -2.53
C GLY A 605 -7.52 -6.66 -2.89
N ASN A 606 -6.76 -6.84 -3.97
CA ASN A 606 -6.40 -8.15 -4.51
C ASN A 606 -5.12 -8.71 -3.85
N TYR A 607 -5.26 -9.31 -2.66
CA TYR A 607 -4.16 -9.91 -1.89
C TYR A 607 -4.36 -11.41 -1.60
N PRO A 608 -4.23 -12.30 -2.60
CA PRO A 608 -4.50 -13.73 -2.44
C PRO A 608 -3.52 -14.48 -1.52
N ALA A 609 -2.42 -13.83 -1.14
CA ALA A 609 -1.43 -14.40 -0.24
C ALA A 609 -1.58 -13.92 1.22
N ARG A 610 -2.50 -12.99 1.48
CA ARG A 610 -2.85 -12.52 2.82
C ARG A 610 -4.10 -13.25 3.26
N GLU A 611 -4.00 -14.02 4.35
CA GLU A 611 -5.18 -14.60 4.99
C GLU A 611 -5.96 -13.51 5.73
N TRP A 612 -7.29 -13.61 5.76
CA TRP A 612 -8.15 -12.65 6.45
C TRP A 612 -8.98 -13.35 7.52
N GLN A 613 -9.10 -12.69 8.67
CA GLN A 613 -9.72 -13.25 9.86
C GLN A 613 -11.22 -13.48 9.69
N ILE A 614 -11.89 -12.76 8.79
CA ILE A 614 -13.31 -13.00 8.42
C ILE A 614 -13.59 -14.43 7.95
N GLY A 615 -12.56 -15.17 7.51
CA GLY A 615 -12.68 -16.57 7.12
C GLY A 615 -12.87 -17.56 8.27
N TRP A 616 -12.60 -17.16 9.52
CA TRP A 616 -12.61 -18.08 10.67
C TRP A 616 -12.98 -17.44 12.02
N LEU A 617 -12.92 -16.12 12.17
CA LEU A 617 -13.35 -15.40 13.36
C LEU A 617 -14.88 -15.33 13.41
N GLY A 618 -15.50 -15.72 14.53
CA GLY A 618 -16.96 -15.75 14.68
C GLY A 618 -17.69 -16.76 13.77
N ILE A 619 -16.96 -17.66 13.11
CA ILE A 619 -17.49 -18.56 12.06
C ILE A 619 -18.62 -19.48 12.54
N ASP A 620 -18.73 -19.76 13.84
CA ASP A 620 -19.77 -20.65 14.40
C ASP A 620 -21.02 -19.88 14.90
N THR A 621 -21.03 -18.55 14.72
CA THR A 621 -22.13 -17.66 15.13
C THR A 621 -23.07 -17.32 13.97
N ASP A 622 -24.22 -16.71 14.30
CA ASP A 622 -25.25 -16.27 13.35
C ASP A 622 -25.18 -14.79 12.98
N GLU A 623 -24.18 -14.07 13.49
CA GLU A 623 -24.05 -12.62 13.34
C GLU A 623 -22.87 -12.27 12.43
N HIS A 624 -23.00 -11.22 11.62
CA HIS A 624 -21.86 -10.58 10.96
C HIS A 624 -20.96 -9.85 11.98
N ASP A 625 -21.54 -9.44 13.11
CA ASP A 625 -21.03 -8.42 14.02
C ASP A 625 -20.26 -8.95 15.23
N PHE A 626 -19.89 -10.22 15.24
CA PHE A 626 -19.07 -10.79 16.32
C PHE A 626 -17.72 -10.03 16.51
N VAL A 627 -17.32 -9.27 15.50
CA VAL A 627 -16.12 -8.41 15.52
C VAL A 627 -16.42 -6.94 15.86
N GLU A 628 -17.64 -6.45 15.60
CA GLU A 628 -18.05 -5.07 15.89
C GLU A 628 -18.38 -4.83 17.38
N HIS A 629 -18.67 -5.89 18.13
CA HIS A 629 -18.99 -5.80 19.57
C HIS A 629 -17.87 -6.20 20.52
N GLY A 630 -16.64 -6.28 20.00
CA GLY A 630 -15.47 -6.57 20.81
C GLY A 630 -15.36 -8.04 21.12
N VAL A 631 -14.38 -8.69 20.51
CA VAL A 631 -13.76 -9.84 21.16
C VAL A 631 -13.24 -9.34 22.52
N PRO A 632 -13.65 -9.93 23.66
CA PRO A 632 -13.06 -9.62 24.95
C PRO A 632 -11.57 -9.90 24.87
N ALA A 633 -10.75 -8.84 24.87
CA ALA A 633 -9.31 -8.95 24.74
C ALA A 633 -8.64 -9.52 26.01
N ASP A 634 -9.41 -9.83 27.06
CA ASP A 634 -8.86 -10.14 28.37
C ASP A 634 -8.85 -11.63 28.77
N ASP A 635 -9.38 -12.56 27.96
CA ASP A 635 -9.62 -13.91 28.50
C ASP A 635 -9.08 -15.12 27.74
N ILE A 636 -8.00 -14.97 26.95
CA ILE A 636 -7.23 -16.13 26.47
C ILE A 636 -5.73 -15.79 26.35
N HIS A 637 -5.03 -15.61 27.48
CA HIS A 637 -3.73 -16.28 27.70
C HIS A 637 -3.07 -16.19 29.11
N ASP A 638 -3.70 -15.69 30.17
CA ASP A 638 -3.02 -15.52 31.47
C ASP A 638 -3.62 -16.30 32.66
N LYS A 639 -3.52 -17.64 32.62
CA LYS A 639 -3.61 -18.48 33.83
C LYS A 639 -2.41 -19.38 34.12
N ALA A 640 -1.27 -19.14 33.47
CA ALA A 640 -0.02 -19.78 33.87
C ALA A 640 1.18 -18.90 33.53
N VAL A 641 1.46 -17.88 34.35
CA VAL A 641 2.77 -17.55 34.94
C VAL A 641 2.59 -16.35 35.88
N LEU A 642 2.94 -16.57 37.16
CA LEU A 642 3.09 -15.66 38.31
C LEU A 642 2.75 -14.15 38.13
N ARG A 643 1.70 -13.72 38.85
CA ARG A 643 1.53 -12.35 39.35
C ARG A 643 2.64 -12.03 40.37
N LEU A 644 3.45 -11.01 40.10
CA LEU A 644 4.10 -10.20 41.14
C LEU A 644 3.22 -8.96 41.34
N GLN A 645 2.70 -8.84 42.56
CA GLN A 645 1.72 -7.85 43.00
C GLN A 645 2.25 -6.42 42.88
N LEU A 646 1.42 -5.51 42.35
CA LEU A 646 1.43 -4.10 42.71
C LEU A 646 -0.01 -3.68 43.06
N PRO A 647 -0.20 -2.83 44.09
CA PRO A 647 -1.48 -2.61 44.75
C PRO A 647 -2.43 -1.72 43.96
N ASP A 648 -3.72 -2.01 44.13
CA ASP A 648 -4.87 -1.37 43.49
C ASP A 648 -4.93 0.15 43.72
N ALA A 649 -5.11 0.90 42.63
CA ALA A 649 -5.58 2.29 42.68
C ALA A 649 -7.13 2.33 42.64
N PRO A 650 -7.78 3.34 43.25
CA PRO A 650 -9.20 3.28 43.59
C PRO A 650 -10.11 3.29 42.36
N LYS A 651 -11.12 2.42 42.40
CA LYS A 651 -12.25 2.42 41.46
C LYS A 651 -13.14 3.65 41.73
N GLU A 652 -13.00 4.68 40.91
CA GLU A 652 -14.13 5.59 40.65
C GLU A 652 -14.91 5.12 39.41
N SER A 653 -16.22 5.32 39.52
CA SER A 653 -17.33 4.64 38.85
C SER A 653 -17.36 4.66 37.31
N LYS A 654 -17.68 3.48 36.75
CA LYS A 654 -17.97 3.17 35.33
C LYS A 654 -19.22 3.83 34.74
N GLU A 655 -19.78 4.88 35.36
CA GLU A 655 -20.95 5.59 34.84
C GLU A 655 -20.61 6.84 34.02
N ALA A 656 -19.32 7.19 33.88
CA ALA A 656 -18.86 8.29 33.02
C ALA A 656 -18.48 7.87 31.57
N GLN A 657 -18.54 6.58 31.21
CA GLN A 657 -18.07 6.10 29.89
C GLN A 657 -19.17 5.79 28.86
N LYS A 658 -20.44 6.06 29.18
CA LYS A 658 -21.57 5.88 28.24
C LYS A 658 -22.10 7.18 27.62
N GLU A 659 -21.37 8.30 27.77
CA GLU A 659 -21.57 9.50 26.97
C GLU A 659 -20.29 9.85 26.18
N SER A 660 -20.41 9.82 24.85
CA SER A 660 -19.48 10.38 23.84
C SER A 660 -18.15 9.65 23.54
N ILE A 661 -18.07 9.06 22.34
CA ILE A 661 -17.09 9.55 21.35
C ILE A 661 -17.88 10.11 20.16
N LYS A 662 -18.76 11.08 20.45
CA LYS A 662 -18.74 12.27 19.62
C LYS A 662 -17.45 12.96 20.03
N PHE A 663 -16.53 13.21 19.09
CA PHE A 663 -15.49 14.21 19.31
C PHE A 663 -16.17 15.39 19.99
N LYS A 664 -15.60 15.89 21.09
CA LYS A 664 -16.10 17.07 21.81
C LYS A 664 -16.55 18.06 20.73
N LYS A 665 -17.86 18.27 20.59
CA LYS A 665 -18.38 19.13 19.53
C LYS A 665 -17.68 20.46 19.77
N ILE A 666 -17.02 20.99 18.75
CA ILE A 666 -16.27 22.24 18.91
C ILE A 666 -17.30 23.31 19.29
N ASP A 667 -17.24 23.79 20.53
CA ASP A 667 -18.22 24.73 21.10
C ASP A 667 -18.04 26.18 20.60
N PHE A 668 -17.29 26.38 19.52
CA PHE A 668 -17.04 27.70 18.95
C PHE A 668 -17.87 27.87 17.68
N ALA A 669 -18.72 28.88 17.66
CA ALA A 669 -19.21 29.45 16.41
C ALA A 669 -18.12 30.36 15.81
N VAL A 670 -18.19 30.63 14.51
CA VAL A 670 -17.25 31.54 13.85
C VAL A 670 -17.25 32.95 14.49
N SER A 671 -18.41 33.38 15.01
CA SER A 671 -18.56 34.64 15.77
C SER A 671 -17.73 34.70 17.06
N ASP A 672 -17.32 33.56 17.60
CA ASP A 672 -16.59 33.48 18.88
C ASP A 672 -15.07 33.53 18.68
N LEU A 673 -14.62 33.50 17.43
CA LEU A 673 -13.21 33.47 17.06
C LEU A 673 -12.61 34.87 17.04
N LYS A 674 -11.35 35.00 17.49
CA LYS A 674 -10.63 36.28 17.50
C LYS A 674 -10.14 36.65 16.08
N PRO A 675 -10.54 37.83 15.55
CA PRO A 675 -10.07 38.28 14.23
C PRO A 675 -8.61 38.79 14.27
N ASP A 676 -7.94 38.73 13.12
CA ASP A 676 -6.56 39.21 12.91
C ASP A 676 -6.44 40.74 12.80
N VAL A 677 -6.88 41.46 13.83
CA VAL A 677 -6.77 42.93 13.87
C VAL A 677 -5.31 43.37 13.82
N GLY A 678 -4.97 44.31 12.95
CA GLY A 678 -3.64 44.89 12.88
C GLY A 678 -2.60 44.07 12.09
N PHE A 679 -2.98 42.92 11.52
CA PHE A 679 -2.02 42.05 10.82
C PHE A 679 -1.55 42.64 9.50
N ARG A 680 -2.40 43.40 8.82
CA ARG A 680 -2.07 44.03 7.53
C ARG A 680 -1.04 45.14 7.69
N GLU A 681 -1.03 45.78 8.85
CA GLU A 681 -0.15 46.88 9.23
C GLU A 681 1.22 46.40 9.75
N LYS A 682 1.41 45.09 9.95
CA LYS A 682 2.70 44.54 10.36
C LYS A 682 3.76 44.71 9.27
N PRO A 683 5.05 44.80 9.65
CA PRO A 683 6.14 44.81 8.69
C PRO A 683 6.03 43.65 7.69
N VAL A 684 6.19 43.96 6.41
CA VAL A 684 6.18 42.98 5.31
C VAL A 684 7.40 42.05 5.31
N ALA A 685 8.51 42.51 5.90
CA ALA A 685 9.68 41.67 6.15
C ALA A 685 9.36 40.66 7.26
N ARG A 686 9.62 39.37 7.00
CA ARG A 686 9.32 38.26 7.93
C ARG A 686 10.63 37.62 8.42
N LEU A 687 10.70 37.26 9.70
CA LEU A 687 11.94 36.95 10.46
C LEU A 687 12.99 36.09 9.74
N VAL A 688 12.61 34.96 9.13
CA VAL A 688 13.56 34.03 8.46
C VAL A 688 13.93 34.45 7.03
N ALA A 689 13.10 35.29 6.40
CA ALA A 689 13.39 35.88 5.09
C ALA A 689 14.14 37.22 5.21
N GLY A 690 14.02 37.90 6.35
CA GLY A 690 14.29 39.32 6.52
C GLY A 690 15.73 39.65 6.89
N ARG A 691 16.42 40.32 5.98
CA ARG A 691 17.58 41.18 6.30
C ARG A 691 17.08 42.53 6.85
N PRO A 692 17.96 43.39 7.40
CA PRO A 692 17.62 44.78 7.68
C PRO A 692 16.86 45.46 6.53
N MET A 693 15.96 46.39 6.85
CA MET A 693 15.08 47.04 5.85
C MET A 693 15.84 47.76 4.73
N ASP A 694 17.03 48.29 5.05
CA ASP A 694 17.96 48.91 4.10
C ASP A 694 18.62 47.91 3.13
N GLU A 695 18.64 46.62 3.48
CA GLU A 695 19.10 45.51 2.63
C GLU A 695 17.97 44.76 1.90
N THR A 696 16.71 45.18 2.07
CA THR A 696 15.52 44.52 1.49
C THR A 696 14.69 45.46 0.61
N PRO A 697 15.25 45.96 -0.52
CA PRO A 697 14.56 46.92 -1.38
C PRO A 697 13.22 46.39 -1.93
N ALA A 698 13.03 45.08 -2.02
CA ALA A 698 11.82 44.48 -2.59
C ALA A 698 10.57 44.57 -1.70
N VAL A 699 10.72 44.90 -0.41
CA VAL A 699 9.57 45.08 0.50
C VAL A 699 9.20 46.55 0.71
N LYS A 700 9.98 47.49 0.18
CA LYS A 700 9.71 48.92 0.34
C LYS A 700 8.39 49.30 -0.35
N GLY A 701 7.42 49.77 0.43
CA GLY A 701 6.09 50.14 -0.06
C GLY A 701 5.17 48.96 -0.37
N ALA A 702 5.60 47.72 -0.11
CA ALA A 702 4.72 46.56 -0.16
C ALA A 702 3.82 46.53 1.09
N SER A 703 2.68 45.82 1.01
CA SER A 703 1.81 45.54 2.16
C SER A 703 1.51 44.04 2.26
N ARG A 704 1.23 43.56 3.47
CA ARG A 704 0.69 42.20 3.64
C ARG A 704 -0.69 42.12 3.00
N ALA A 705 -1.00 40.99 2.38
CA ALA A 705 -2.27 40.82 1.68
C ALA A 705 -3.45 40.61 2.64
N HIS A 706 -4.66 40.71 2.09
CA HIS A 706 -5.92 40.42 2.78
C HIS A 706 -6.52 39.13 2.22
N VAL A 707 -7.17 38.33 3.06
CA VAL A 707 -7.95 37.16 2.64
C VAL A 707 -9.43 37.48 2.78
N GLU A 708 -10.19 37.42 1.68
CA GLU A 708 -11.63 37.59 1.72
C GLU A 708 -12.29 36.45 2.53
N CYS A 709 -12.84 36.81 3.69
CA CYS A 709 -13.45 35.85 4.61
C CYS A 709 -14.46 36.53 5.55
N GLU A 710 -15.41 35.75 6.09
CA GLU A 710 -16.41 36.23 7.06
C GLU A 710 -15.82 36.64 8.41
N ILE A 711 -14.60 36.18 8.70
CA ILE A 711 -13.78 36.60 9.82
C ILE A 711 -12.39 36.96 9.29
N ASN A 712 -11.79 38.03 9.82
CA ASN A 712 -10.43 38.42 9.43
C ASN A 712 -9.42 37.31 9.83
N VAL A 713 -8.79 36.71 8.82
CA VAL A 713 -7.79 35.65 8.92
C VAL A 713 -6.47 36.04 8.22
N ASP A 714 -6.17 37.34 8.16
CA ASP A 714 -5.02 37.91 7.44
C ASP A 714 -3.65 37.39 7.92
N SER A 715 -3.56 36.76 9.10
CA SER A 715 -2.34 36.06 9.55
C SER A 715 -1.95 34.87 8.67
N LEU A 716 -2.87 34.38 7.83
CA LEU A 716 -2.59 33.32 6.86
C LEU A 716 -1.99 33.86 5.55
N ALA A 717 -2.04 35.18 5.32
CA ALA A 717 -1.48 35.80 4.13
C ALA A 717 0.06 35.94 4.23
N TYR A 718 0.78 34.93 3.76
CA TYR A 718 2.24 35.00 3.64
C TYR A 718 2.72 35.82 2.43
N TRP A 719 1.82 36.21 1.53
CA TRP A 719 2.14 37.01 0.35
C TRP A 719 1.99 38.52 0.60
N ASN A 720 2.49 39.29 -0.35
CA ASN A 720 2.36 40.74 -0.35
C ASN A 720 1.36 41.18 -1.44
N ASP A 721 0.38 42.00 -1.04
CA ASP A 721 -0.57 42.64 -1.95
C ASP A 721 -0.95 44.05 -1.45
N PRO A 722 -0.55 45.13 -2.17
CA PRO A 722 0.31 45.10 -3.34
C PRO A 722 1.77 44.74 -2.99
N GLN A 723 2.51 44.26 -3.99
CA GLN A 723 3.98 44.16 -3.94
C GLN A 723 4.63 45.56 -3.88
N SER A 724 5.96 45.64 -3.73
CA SER A 724 6.66 46.93 -3.82
C SER A 724 6.50 47.58 -5.20
N GLU A 725 6.61 48.90 -5.25
CA GLU A 725 6.59 49.66 -6.52
C GLU A 725 7.63 49.12 -7.52
N ARG A 726 8.79 48.70 -7.02
CA ARG A 726 9.84 48.07 -7.82
C ARG A 726 9.36 46.78 -8.48
N ASP A 727 8.80 45.86 -7.69
CA ASP A 727 8.35 44.56 -8.20
C ASP A 727 7.13 44.73 -9.12
N GLN A 728 6.25 45.71 -8.85
CA GLN A 728 5.12 46.04 -9.74
C GLN A 728 5.57 46.54 -11.12
N ASN A 729 6.67 47.29 -11.16
CA ASN A 729 7.22 47.86 -12.39
C ASN A 729 8.32 46.99 -13.03
N PHE A 730 8.62 45.82 -12.47
CA PHE A 730 9.67 44.95 -12.96
C PHE A 730 9.36 44.44 -14.37
N GLN A 731 10.36 44.51 -15.25
CA GLN A 731 10.31 43.92 -16.58
C GLN A 731 11.46 42.95 -16.75
N SER A 732 11.14 41.75 -17.24
CA SER A 732 12.16 40.73 -17.48
C SER A 732 13.08 41.13 -18.64
N PRO A 733 14.42 41.05 -18.49
CA PRO A 733 15.32 41.23 -19.62
C PRO A 733 15.21 40.10 -20.65
N PHE A 734 14.59 38.97 -20.27
CA PHE A 734 14.35 37.81 -21.13
C PHE A 734 12.95 37.83 -21.77
N ALA A 735 12.15 38.88 -21.56
CA ALA A 735 10.81 38.97 -22.11
C ALA A 735 10.83 39.02 -23.65
N VAL A 736 9.93 38.25 -24.30
CA VAL A 736 9.71 38.33 -25.75
C VAL A 736 9.32 39.75 -26.13
N GLN A 737 9.92 40.24 -27.23
CA GLN A 737 9.55 41.50 -27.87
C GLN A 737 8.84 41.19 -29.19
N GLY A 738 7.81 41.96 -29.56
CA GLY A 738 7.08 41.80 -30.82
C GLY A 738 5.92 40.81 -30.74
N ASP A 739 5.84 39.88 -31.69
CA ASP A 739 4.71 38.97 -31.86
C ASP A 739 4.45 38.09 -30.62
N THR A 740 3.17 37.77 -30.39
CA THR A 740 2.77 36.89 -29.29
C THR A 740 3.41 35.51 -29.47
N LYS A 741 4.13 35.04 -28.44
CA LYS A 741 4.68 33.69 -28.37
C LYS A 741 4.08 32.95 -27.17
N TYR A 742 3.97 31.64 -27.28
CA TYR A 742 3.23 30.80 -26.33
C TYR A 742 4.13 29.79 -25.62
N ILE A 743 3.69 29.41 -24.43
CA ILE A 743 4.19 28.26 -23.69
C ILE A 743 3.02 27.38 -23.27
N THR A 744 3.10 26.09 -23.56
CA THR A 744 2.12 25.07 -23.17
C THR A 744 2.83 23.94 -22.44
N PHE A 745 2.07 23.13 -21.70
CA PHE A 745 2.61 21.96 -21.04
C PHE A 745 1.54 20.88 -20.83
N ALA A 746 1.97 19.63 -20.83
CA ALA A 746 1.14 18.52 -20.38
C ALA A 746 1.41 18.28 -18.88
N PRO A 747 0.43 18.42 -17.98
CA PRO A 747 0.65 18.28 -16.54
C PRO A 747 1.22 16.93 -16.11
N ASP A 748 1.98 16.93 -15.00
CA ASP A 748 2.44 15.69 -14.36
C ASP A 748 1.28 14.73 -14.08
N ARG A 749 1.55 13.42 -14.16
CA ARG A 749 0.53 12.38 -13.92
C ARG A 749 0.41 11.95 -12.45
N GLY A 750 1.27 12.46 -11.56
CA GLY A 750 1.27 12.18 -10.12
C GLY A 750 0.21 12.95 -9.35
N GLY A 751 0.33 12.97 -8.02
CA GLY A 751 -0.59 13.70 -7.14
C GLY A 751 -0.45 15.21 -7.21
N TRP A 752 -1.42 15.91 -6.61
CA TRP A 752 -1.57 17.37 -6.71
C TRP A 752 -0.28 18.16 -6.47
N ASN A 753 0.48 17.85 -5.41
CA ASN A 753 1.73 18.57 -5.14
C ASN A 753 2.81 18.37 -6.22
N ASN A 754 2.80 17.25 -6.94
CA ASN A 754 3.68 17.03 -8.09
C ASN A 754 3.22 17.82 -9.31
N ILE A 755 1.91 17.86 -9.54
CA ILE A 755 1.27 18.69 -10.57
C ILE A 755 1.56 20.18 -10.32
N ARG A 756 1.44 20.63 -9.06
CA ARG A 756 1.76 21.99 -8.60
C ARG A 756 3.23 22.34 -8.87
N MET A 757 4.18 21.47 -8.53
CA MET A 757 5.60 21.71 -8.80
C MET A 757 5.89 21.87 -10.31
N CYS A 758 5.30 21.01 -11.14
CA CYS A 758 5.38 21.14 -12.60
C CYS A 758 4.79 22.47 -13.08
N MET A 759 3.61 22.86 -12.55
CA MET A 759 2.95 24.13 -12.87
C MET A 759 3.84 25.33 -12.50
N GLU A 760 4.42 25.37 -11.30
CA GLU A 760 5.30 26.45 -10.85
C GLU A 760 6.49 26.66 -11.78
N ILE A 761 7.16 25.56 -12.20
CA ILE A 761 8.28 25.63 -13.16
C ILE A 761 7.83 26.33 -14.44
N ILE A 762 6.70 25.91 -15.01
CA ILE A 762 6.20 26.45 -16.28
C ILE A 762 5.75 27.90 -16.13
N PHE A 763 5.09 28.24 -15.02
CA PHE A 763 4.60 29.60 -14.79
C PHE A 763 5.75 30.57 -14.56
N VAL A 764 6.81 30.16 -13.88
CA VAL A 764 8.04 30.94 -13.76
C VAL A 764 8.70 31.12 -15.12
N ILE A 765 8.85 30.07 -15.92
CA ILE A 765 9.41 30.21 -17.28
C ILE A 765 8.56 31.15 -18.13
N ALA A 766 7.22 31.06 -18.05
CA ALA A 766 6.32 31.96 -18.75
C ALA A 766 6.53 33.42 -18.31
N ALA A 767 6.60 33.67 -17.01
CA ALA A 767 6.84 34.99 -16.44
C ALA A 767 8.22 35.55 -16.85
N VAL A 768 9.27 34.74 -16.73
CA VAL A 768 10.65 35.11 -17.11
C VAL A 768 10.73 35.46 -18.59
N THR A 769 10.07 34.69 -19.44
CA THR A 769 10.17 34.84 -20.90
C THR A 769 9.13 35.80 -21.47
N GLY A 770 8.19 36.30 -20.69
CA GLY A 770 7.08 37.13 -21.17
C GLY A 770 6.12 36.41 -22.12
N ARG A 771 6.20 35.07 -22.21
CA ARG A 771 5.35 34.27 -23.10
C ARG A 771 3.93 34.18 -22.57
N THR A 772 2.96 34.12 -23.47
CA THR A 772 1.56 33.84 -23.09
C THR A 772 1.45 32.38 -22.67
N LEU A 773 1.05 32.16 -21.43
CA LEU A 773 0.81 30.85 -20.86
C LEU A 773 -0.54 30.33 -21.34
N VAL A 774 -0.52 29.15 -21.95
CA VAL A 774 -1.75 28.44 -22.33
C VAL A 774 -2.01 27.36 -21.28
N LEU A 775 -3.11 27.49 -20.54
CA LEU A 775 -3.50 26.45 -19.59
C LEU A 775 -3.94 25.18 -20.34
N PRO A 776 -3.53 23.99 -19.88
CA PRO A 776 -4.01 22.75 -20.47
C PRO A 776 -5.53 22.61 -20.28
N PRO A 777 -6.21 21.80 -21.10
CA PRO A 777 -7.64 21.52 -20.93
C PRO A 777 -7.95 21.00 -19.53
N LYS A 778 -9.17 21.23 -19.05
CA LYS A 778 -9.62 20.66 -17.77
C LYS A 778 -9.62 19.14 -17.88
N ALA A 779 -9.00 18.47 -16.91
CA ALA A 779 -8.83 17.02 -16.92
C ALA A 779 -9.13 16.42 -15.54
N PRO A 780 -9.46 15.13 -15.43
CA PRO A 780 -9.49 14.45 -14.14
C PRO A 780 -8.07 14.40 -13.56
N LEU A 781 -7.86 15.07 -12.44
CA LEU A 781 -6.57 15.09 -11.74
C LEU A 781 -6.53 13.96 -10.70
N TYR A 782 -5.34 13.36 -10.51
CA TYR A 782 -5.18 12.21 -9.61
C TYR A 782 -5.58 12.58 -8.17
N LEU A 783 -6.53 11.81 -7.61
CA LEU A 783 -7.14 12.00 -6.27
C LEU A 783 -7.94 13.31 -6.09
N LEU A 784 -8.18 14.09 -7.15
CA LEU A 784 -8.99 15.31 -7.15
C LEU A 784 -10.19 15.16 -8.10
N ASN A 785 -10.96 14.08 -7.89
CA ASN A 785 -12.13 13.72 -8.67
C ASN A 785 -13.34 13.42 -7.77
N LYS A 786 -13.38 14.04 -6.59
CA LYS A 786 -14.39 13.76 -5.54
C LYS A 786 -15.68 14.57 -5.68
N ASP A 787 -15.66 15.59 -6.51
CA ASP A 787 -16.88 16.34 -6.80
C ASP A 787 -17.78 15.52 -7.73
N SER A 788 -18.97 15.20 -7.24
CA SER A 788 -19.97 14.44 -7.97
C SER A 788 -20.56 15.23 -9.15
N LYS A 789 -20.44 16.56 -9.15
CA LYS A 789 -20.96 17.44 -10.22
C LYS A 789 -20.00 17.59 -11.39
N SER A 790 -18.69 17.57 -11.14
CA SER A 790 -17.68 17.59 -12.20
C SER A 790 -16.38 16.94 -11.74
N LYS A 791 -15.86 15.99 -12.53
CA LYS A 791 -14.56 15.34 -12.28
C LYS A 791 -13.38 16.07 -12.94
N HIS A 792 -13.63 17.02 -13.84
CA HIS A 792 -12.61 17.73 -14.61
C HIS A 792 -12.24 19.05 -13.93
N ARG A 793 -10.94 19.31 -13.77
CA ARG A 793 -10.41 20.53 -13.15
C ARG A 793 -9.26 21.11 -13.94
N GLY A 794 -9.15 22.43 -13.92
CA GLY A 794 -8.04 23.22 -14.42
C GLY A 794 -7.35 23.99 -13.30
N PHE A 795 -6.20 24.60 -13.59
CA PHE A 795 -5.44 25.35 -12.58
C PHE A 795 -6.18 26.58 -12.05
N ALA A 796 -6.97 27.25 -12.90
CA ALA A 796 -7.79 28.39 -12.49
C ALA A 796 -8.88 28.04 -11.46
N ASP A 797 -9.24 26.75 -11.32
CA ASP A 797 -10.17 26.30 -10.28
C ASP A 797 -9.52 26.29 -8.88
N PHE A 798 -8.19 26.44 -8.79
CA PHE A 798 -7.44 26.42 -7.51
C PHE A 798 -6.66 27.71 -7.24
N PHE A 799 -6.28 28.45 -8.28
CA PHE A 799 -5.44 29.66 -8.19
C PHE A 799 -6.11 30.86 -8.87
N PRO A 800 -5.91 32.10 -8.38
CA PRO A 800 -6.50 33.31 -8.94
C PRO A 800 -5.75 33.83 -10.19
N LEU A 801 -5.73 33.02 -11.26
CA LEU A 801 -4.91 33.26 -12.46
C LEU A 801 -5.46 34.33 -13.43
N HIS A 802 -6.68 34.80 -13.20
CA HIS A 802 -7.36 35.77 -14.06
C HIS A 802 -7.45 37.17 -13.44
N THR A 803 -6.79 37.41 -12.30
CA THR A 803 -6.72 38.74 -11.72
C THR A 803 -5.90 39.68 -12.61
N ALA A 804 -6.25 40.97 -12.59
CA ALA A 804 -5.54 41.98 -13.36
C ALA A 804 -4.04 42.03 -12.99
N GLU A 805 -3.73 41.86 -11.69
CA GLU A 805 -2.35 41.86 -11.22
C GLU A 805 -1.56 40.65 -11.71
N PHE A 806 -2.13 39.44 -11.69
CA PHE A 806 -1.48 38.26 -12.25
C PHE A 806 -1.20 38.42 -13.76
N GLN A 807 -2.21 38.87 -14.50
CA GLN A 807 -2.18 39.00 -15.97
C GLN A 807 -1.18 40.04 -16.47
N LYS A 808 -0.80 41.02 -15.63
CA LYS A 808 0.31 41.95 -15.93
C LYS A 808 1.67 41.24 -16.03
N ARG A 809 1.87 40.14 -15.29
CA ARG A 809 3.14 39.38 -15.26
C ARG A 809 3.10 38.19 -16.21
N VAL A 810 1.99 37.47 -16.22
CA VAL A 810 1.80 36.29 -17.07
C VAL A 810 0.45 36.39 -17.74
N LYS A 811 0.45 36.64 -19.06
CA LYS A 811 -0.78 36.56 -19.86
C LYS A 811 -1.22 35.10 -19.89
N VAL A 812 -2.47 34.83 -19.51
CA VAL A 812 -3.03 33.45 -19.49
C VAL A 812 -4.22 33.37 -20.41
N ILE A 813 -4.23 32.34 -21.27
CA ILE A 813 -5.39 31.97 -22.09
C ILE A 813 -5.73 30.48 -21.90
N THR A 814 -6.94 30.09 -22.27
CA THR A 814 -7.35 28.68 -22.27
C THR A 814 -6.77 27.96 -23.51
N MET A 815 -6.65 26.63 -23.44
CA MET A 815 -6.29 25.84 -24.60
C MET A 815 -7.30 25.99 -25.75
N GLU A 816 -8.59 26.08 -25.44
CA GLU A 816 -9.64 26.34 -26.43
C GLU A 816 -9.43 27.67 -27.17
N GLU A 817 -9.13 28.74 -26.43
CA GLU A 817 -8.83 30.05 -27.02
C GLU A 817 -7.54 30.01 -27.87
N PHE A 818 -6.50 29.33 -27.39
CA PHE A 818 -5.27 29.13 -28.15
C PHE A 818 -5.53 28.38 -29.47
N VAL A 819 -6.29 27.29 -29.43
CA VAL A 819 -6.64 26.49 -30.62
C VAL A 819 -7.45 27.34 -31.61
N LYS A 820 -8.42 28.13 -31.14
CA LYS A 820 -9.21 29.04 -32.00
C LYS A 820 -8.34 30.10 -32.66
N ARG A 821 -7.32 30.63 -31.96
CA ARG A 821 -6.45 31.71 -32.45
C ARG A 821 -5.36 31.20 -33.41
N GLU A 822 -4.70 30.09 -33.08
CA GLU A 822 -3.48 29.65 -33.76
C GLU A 822 -3.64 28.34 -34.55
N GLY A 823 -4.67 27.54 -34.23
CA GLY A 823 -4.89 26.19 -34.79
C GLY A 823 -5.75 26.13 -36.05
N GLY A 824 -6.31 27.25 -36.50
CA GLY A 824 -7.06 27.32 -37.76
C GLY A 824 -6.16 27.26 -39.01
N PRO A 825 -6.73 27.11 -40.22
CA PRO A 825 -5.97 26.98 -41.47
C PRO A 825 -5.02 28.16 -41.76
N ASP A 826 -5.40 29.36 -41.35
CA ASP A 826 -4.60 30.60 -41.49
C ASP A 826 -3.80 30.95 -40.23
N GLY A 827 -3.82 30.08 -39.21
CA GLY A 827 -3.07 30.25 -37.97
C GLY A 827 -1.58 29.96 -38.15
N ARG A 828 -0.73 30.44 -37.23
CA ARG A 828 0.72 30.18 -37.30
C ARG A 828 1.08 28.75 -36.92
N LEU A 829 0.15 28.01 -36.30
CA LEU A 829 0.33 26.66 -35.79
C LEU A 829 -0.87 25.79 -36.23
N PRO A 830 -1.14 25.65 -37.55
CA PRO A 830 -2.35 25.01 -38.02
C PRO A 830 -2.44 23.55 -37.55
N ILE A 831 -3.63 23.13 -37.13
CA ILE A 831 -3.87 21.73 -36.76
C ILE A 831 -3.84 20.86 -38.04
N PRO A 832 -3.20 19.68 -38.02
CA PRO A 832 -3.14 18.81 -39.19
C PRO A 832 -4.53 18.42 -39.73
N ASP A 833 -4.64 18.34 -41.06
CA ASP A 833 -5.87 17.95 -41.76
C ASP A 833 -6.47 16.65 -41.18
N GLY A 834 -7.79 16.66 -40.98
CA GLY A 834 -8.53 15.53 -40.40
C GLY A 834 -8.45 15.43 -38.87
N LYS A 835 -7.65 16.25 -38.18
CA LYS A 835 -7.60 16.30 -36.71
C LYS A 835 -8.34 17.49 -36.08
N GLN A 836 -8.76 18.49 -36.87
CA GLN A 836 -9.39 19.73 -36.39
C GLN A 836 -10.47 19.49 -35.33
N LYS A 837 -11.53 18.76 -35.70
CA LYS A 837 -12.69 18.50 -34.84
C LYS A 837 -12.30 17.76 -33.55
N ALA A 838 -11.33 16.85 -33.62
CA ALA A 838 -10.89 16.06 -32.48
C ALA A 838 -10.07 16.91 -31.49
N VAL A 839 -9.16 17.77 -32.00
CA VAL A 839 -8.37 18.67 -31.16
C VAL A 839 -9.27 19.75 -30.55
N GLU A 840 -10.15 20.36 -31.32
CA GLU A 840 -11.13 21.35 -30.82
C GLU A 840 -12.04 20.75 -29.75
N GLY A 841 -12.55 19.53 -29.98
CA GLY A 841 -13.41 18.83 -29.03
C GLY A 841 -12.74 18.50 -27.69
N ALA A 842 -11.41 18.38 -27.67
CA ALA A 842 -10.63 18.11 -26.46
C ALA A 842 -9.94 19.36 -25.86
N ALA A 843 -10.14 20.54 -26.45
CA ALA A 843 -9.39 21.76 -26.09
C ALA A 843 -9.92 22.45 -24.82
N ASP A 844 -11.20 22.31 -24.47
CA ASP A 844 -11.74 22.84 -23.21
C ASP A 844 -11.65 21.80 -22.08
N VAL A 845 -12.12 20.58 -22.36
CA VAL A 845 -12.17 19.46 -21.42
C VAL A 845 -11.62 18.21 -22.09
N CYS A 846 -10.79 17.43 -21.39
CA CYS A 846 -10.23 16.20 -21.92
C CYS A 846 -10.14 15.07 -20.87
N ASP A 847 -10.12 13.82 -21.34
CA ASP A 847 -9.91 12.64 -20.51
C ASP A 847 -8.49 12.09 -20.62
N ARG A 848 -7.94 11.63 -19.49
CA ARG A 848 -6.64 10.94 -19.47
C ARG A 848 -6.67 9.52 -20.07
N ASN A 849 -7.87 9.01 -20.38
CA ASN A 849 -8.02 7.70 -21.01
C ASN A 849 -7.70 7.82 -22.50
N PRO A 850 -6.66 7.14 -23.03
CA PRO A 850 -6.28 7.22 -24.44
C PRO A 850 -7.37 6.74 -25.41
N ARG A 851 -8.38 6.02 -24.91
CA ARG A 851 -9.52 5.53 -25.71
C ARG A 851 -10.71 6.50 -25.73
N SER A 852 -10.67 7.61 -24.98
CA SER A 852 -11.75 8.61 -24.97
C SER A 852 -11.76 9.40 -26.28
N GLU A 853 -12.95 9.75 -26.76
CA GLU A 853 -13.13 10.62 -27.94
C GLU A 853 -12.57 12.03 -27.71
N ILE A 854 -12.48 12.44 -26.44
CA ILE A 854 -11.86 13.70 -25.98
C ILE A 854 -10.54 13.42 -25.23
N SER A 855 -9.76 12.44 -25.69
CA SER A 855 -8.47 12.14 -25.05
C SER A 855 -7.55 13.35 -25.00
N CYS A 856 -6.93 13.62 -23.85
CA CYS A 856 -5.94 14.69 -23.71
C CYS A 856 -4.74 14.52 -24.66
N ASP A 857 -4.44 13.28 -25.06
CA ASP A 857 -3.35 12.98 -26.00
C ASP A 857 -3.62 13.62 -27.38
N LEU A 858 -4.88 13.87 -27.77
CA LEU A 858 -5.22 14.57 -29.02
C LEU A 858 -4.63 15.98 -29.06
N VAL A 859 -4.75 16.71 -27.95
CA VAL A 859 -4.21 18.06 -27.81
C VAL A 859 -2.69 18.01 -27.67
N TYR A 860 -2.17 17.13 -26.81
CA TYR A 860 -0.73 17.07 -26.57
C TYR A 860 0.07 16.62 -27.80
N ASP A 861 -0.42 15.63 -28.56
CA ASP A 861 0.21 15.20 -29.82
C ASP A 861 0.25 16.34 -30.84
N TYR A 862 -0.83 17.14 -30.92
CA TYR A 862 -0.85 18.35 -31.76
C TYR A 862 0.22 19.35 -31.30
N LEU A 863 0.28 19.69 -30.02
CA LEU A 863 1.26 20.66 -29.49
C LEU A 863 2.71 20.19 -29.69
N ILE A 864 2.97 18.89 -29.58
CA ILE A 864 4.29 18.29 -29.87
C ILE A 864 4.62 18.44 -31.36
N SER A 865 3.64 18.25 -32.24
CA SER A 865 3.84 18.34 -33.69
C SER A 865 3.99 19.77 -34.21
N ALA A 866 3.28 20.73 -33.61
CA ALA A 866 3.23 22.12 -34.06
C ALA A 866 4.30 23.01 -33.38
N GLY A 867 4.71 22.67 -32.14
CA GLY A 867 5.62 23.48 -31.33
C GLY A 867 7.01 22.87 -31.15
N HIS A 868 7.91 23.65 -30.56
CA HIS A 868 9.21 23.15 -30.12
C HIS A 868 9.09 22.46 -28.76
N SER A 869 9.54 21.21 -28.66
CA SER A 869 9.58 20.46 -27.40
C SER A 869 11.02 20.33 -26.90
N PRO A 870 11.47 21.14 -25.92
CA PRO A 870 12.84 21.12 -25.47
C PRO A 870 13.16 19.82 -24.70
N MET A 871 14.40 19.36 -24.79
CA MET A 871 14.90 18.16 -24.08
C MET A 871 15.25 18.46 -22.61
N ILE A 872 14.35 19.14 -21.92
CA ILE A 872 14.51 19.57 -20.52
C ILE A 872 13.88 18.52 -19.61
N ARG A 873 14.65 17.98 -18.67
CA ARG A 873 14.22 16.95 -17.71
C ARG A 873 14.66 17.35 -16.31
N ALA A 874 13.77 17.27 -15.31
CA ALA A 874 14.08 17.69 -13.95
C ALA A 874 15.33 17.00 -13.35
N LYS A 875 15.55 15.73 -13.73
CA LYS A 875 16.66 14.92 -13.23
C LYS A 875 18.03 15.39 -13.70
N ASP A 876 18.13 15.79 -14.96
CA ASP A 876 19.42 15.92 -15.66
C ASP A 876 19.65 17.34 -16.21
N SER A 877 18.64 18.22 -16.18
CA SER A 877 18.70 19.59 -16.71
C SER A 877 18.69 20.64 -15.59
N CYS A 878 19.41 21.72 -15.84
CA CYS A 878 19.42 22.94 -15.04
C CYS A 878 19.11 24.10 -16.01
N VAL A 879 17.94 24.70 -15.93
CA VAL A 879 17.53 25.78 -16.85
C VAL A 879 18.17 27.07 -16.38
N VAL A 880 19.01 27.67 -17.21
CA VAL A 880 19.81 28.85 -16.85
C VAL A 880 19.35 30.05 -17.65
N PHE A 881 18.96 31.11 -16.95
CA PHE A 881 18.76 32.44 -17.52
C PHE A 881 19.96 33.31 -17.18
N ASP A 882 20.71 33.69 -18.21
CA ASP A 882 21.89 34.54 -18.10
C ASP A 882 21.86 35.56 -19.24
N GLU A 883 22.07 36.84 -18.92
CA GLU A 883 21.93 37.93 -19.89
C GLU A 883 22.99 37.85 -21.00
N ASP A 884 24.22 37.42 -20.70
CA ASP A 884 25.25 37.25 -21.72
C ASP A 884 24.92 36.08 -22.63
N ALA A 885 24.56 34.93 -22.06
CA ALA A 885 24.12 33.76 -22.83
C ALA A 885 22.92 34.08 -23.73
N TYR A 886 21.93 34.79 -23.19
CA TYR A 886 20.72 35.20 -23.93
C TYR A 886 21.07 36.05 -25.14
N ASN A 887 22.00 36.99 -24.98
CA ASN A 887 22.50 37.86 -26.05
C ASN A 887 23.56 37.21 -26.95
N GLY A 888 23.81 35.89 -26.82
CA GLY A 888 24.81 35.17 -27.61
C GLY A 888 26.26 35.51 -27.28
N ARG A 889 26.52 36.06 -26.09
CA ARG A 889 27.86 36.35 -25.56
C ARG A 889 28.33 35.23 -24.63
N ASP A 890 29.65 35.14 -24.45
CA ASP A 890 30.23 34.24 -23.47
C ASP A 890 29.92 34.69 -22.05
N LEU A 891 29.54 33.75 -21.18
CA LEU A 891 29.42 34.03 -19.74
C LEU A 891 30.75 34.53 -19.16
N THR A 892 30.63 35.46 -18.21
CA THR A 892 31.73 35.87 -17.34
C THR A 892 32.33 34.67 -16.58
N ALA A 893 33.60 34.77 -16.18
CA ALA A 893 34.25 33.70 -15.41
C ALA A 893 33.51 33.42 -14.09
N GLU A 894 32.96 34.46 -13.47
CA GLU A 894 32.13 34.38 -12.27
C GLU A 894 30.84 33.60 -12.55
N ASN A 895 30.05 33.99 -13.56
CA ASN A 895 28.80 33.30 -13.88
C ASN A 895 29.06 31.84 -14.30
N LYS A 896 30.15 31.56 -15.02
CA LYS A 896 30.57 30.17 -15.34
C LYS A 896 30.80 29.35 -14.07
N ALA A 897 31.50 29.91 -13.08
CA ALA A 897 31.76 29.24 -11.82
C ALA A 897 30.48 29.01 -11.02
N ILE A 898 29.60 30.01 -10.96
CA ILE A 898 28.34 29.91 -10.21
C ILE A 898 27.38 28.92 -10.86
N VAL A 899 27.21 28.97 -12.20
CA VAL A 899 26.36 28.02 -12.93
C VAL A 899 26.87 26.59 -12.72
N LYS A 900 28.18 26.35 -12.81
CA LYS A 900 28.76 25.03 -12.51
C LYS A 900 28.42 24.57 -11.09
N LYS A 901 28.54 25.47 -10.12
CA LYS A 901 28.24 25.19 -8.70
C LYS A 901 26.75 24.85 -8.50
N ARG A 902 25.84 25.66 -9.04
CA ARG A 902 24.38 25.53 -8.86
C ARG A 902 23.76 24.38 -9.65
N CYS A 903 24.24 24.13 -10.86
CA CYS A 903 23.75 23.01 -11.65
C CYS A 903 24.35 21.67 -11.18
N GLY A 904 25.51 21.67 -10.52
CA GLY A 904 26.17 20.47 -10.02
C GLY A 904 26.46 19.48 -11.14
N GLU A 905 25.93 18.26 -11.01
CA GLU A 905 26.06 17.21 -12.03
C GLU A 905 25.08 17.37 -13.22
N ARG A 906 24.11 18.28 -13.10
CA ARG A 906 23.08 18.49 -14.13
C ARG A 906 23.60 19.35 -15.27
N ALA A 907 23.16 19.06 -16.47
CA ALA A 907 23.55 19.80 -17.66
C ALA A 907 22.87 21.19 -17.69
N PRO A 908 23.65 22.29 -17.73
CA PRO A 908 23.08 23.62 -17.91
C PRO A 908 22.44 23.72 -19.29
N THR A 909 21.17 24.11 -19.33
CA THR A 909 20.39 24.42 -20.53
C THR A 909 20.12 25.92 -20.51
N TYR A 910 20.89 26.67 -21.28
CA TYR A 910 20.73 28.12 -21.37
C TYR A 910 19.49 28.48 -22.15
N TRP A 911 18.71 29.43 -21.63
CA TRP A 911 17.63 30.05 -22.39
C TRP A 911 18.22 31.14 -23.28
N ASP A 912 18.49 30.80 -24.54
CA ASP A 912 19.06 31.72 -25.53
C ASP A 912 17.99 32.28 -26.49
N ASN A 913 18.39 33.22 -27.35
CA ASN A 913 17.52 33.76 -28.39
C ASN A 913 16.95 32.67 -29.32
N LYS A 914 17.72 31.62 -29.61
CA LYS A 914 17.26 30.52 -30.47
C LYS A 914 16.09 29.76 -29.87
N LEU A 915 16.16 29.42 -28.58
CA LEU A 915 15.02 28.83 -27.87
C LEU A 915 13.86 29.82 -27.78
N GLN A 916 14.17 31.09 -27.49
CA GLN A 916 13.19 32.17 -27.39
C GLN A 916 12.48 32.51 -28.71
N ASP A 917 13.02 32.14 -29.87
CA ASP A 917 12.43 32.44 -31.17
C ASP A 917 11.29 31.52 -31.60
N ASN A 918 11.12 30.37 -30.94
CA ASN A 918 10.03 29.46 -31.24
C ASN A 918 8.67 30.09 -30.92
N VAL A 919 7.72 30.06 -31.86
CA VAL A 919 6.35 30.58 -31.66
C VAL A 919 5.68 29.86 -30.48
N LEU A 920 5.78 28.54 -30.44
CA LEU A 920 5.28 27.69 -29.36
C LEU A 920 6.41 26.85 -28.76
N ILE A 921 6.51 26.85 -27.43
CA ILE A 921 7.31 25.89 -26.67
C ILE A 921 6.36 24.99 -25.87
N HIS A 922 6.44 23.68 -26.07
CA HIS A 922 5.61 22.69 -25.37
C HIS A 922 6.44 21.80 -24.43
N PHE A 923 6.09 21.76 -23.16
CA PHE A 923 6.72 20.89 -22.17
C PHE A 923 5.93 19.58 -21.99
N ARG A 924 6.56 18.46 -22.30
CA ARG A 924 5.97 17.10 -22.28
C ARG A 924 5.95 16.47 -20.89
N ALA A 925 5.62 17.24 -19.85
CA ALA A 925 5.82 16.83 -18.46
C ALA A 925 4.92 15.64 -18.01
N SER A 926 3.90 15.28 -18.79
CA SER A 926 3.12 14.05 -18.57
C SER A 926 3.86 12.77 -18.97
N GLU A 927 4.89 12.87 -19.81
CA GLU A 927 5.71 11.74 -20.22
C GLU A 927 6.72 11.39 -19.13
N LYS A 928 6.88 10.10 -18.83
CA LYS A 928 7.71 9.61 -17.72
C LYS A 928 9.15 10.13 -17.75
N GLU A 929 9.71 10.32 -18.94
CA GLU A 929 11.09 10.76 -19.15
C GLU A 929 11.28 12.27 -19.00
N TYR A 930 10.23 13.06 -19.24
CA TYR A 930 10.25 14.54 -19.25
C TYR A 930 9.50 15.16 -18.07
N ARG A 931 9.15 14.35 -17.07
CA ARG A 931 8.48 14.81 -15.85
C ARG A 931 9.27 15.97 -15.23
N LEU A 932 8.59 17.09 -15.03
CA LEU A 932 9.12 18.27 -14.35
C LEU A 932 8.87 18.15 -12.84
N LEU A 933 9.38 17.06 -12.25
CA LEU A 933 9.23 16.76 -10.84
C LEU A 933 10.42 17.33 -10.06
N ALA A 934 10.43 18.65 -9.85
CA ALA A 934 11.43 19.36 -9.05
C ALA A 934 10.83 20.66 -8.49
N HIS A 935 11.44 21.24 -7.48
CA HIS A 935 11.10 22.60 -7.06
C HIS A 935 11.60 23.61 -8.09
N PHE A 936 10.81 24.65 -8.40
CA PHE A 936 11.14 25.60 -9.48
C PHE A 936 12.51 26.25 -9.31
N TYR A 937 12.87 26.69 -8.10
CA TYR A 937 14.17 27.28 -7.76
C TYR A 937 15.33 26.27 -7.77
N GLY A 938 15.03 24.97 -7.70
CA GLY A 938 16.02 23.92 -7.83
C GLY A 938 16.33 23.62 -9.29
N MET A 939 15.41 23.93 -10.20
CA MET A 939 15.52 23.64 -11.63
C MET A 939 15.85 24.85 -12.49
N ILE A 940 15.35 26.03 -12.11
CA ILE A 940 15.55 27.30 -12.79
C ILE A 940 16.57 28.10 -11.97
N TYR A 941 17.61 28.53 -12.64
CA TYR A 941 18.64 29.38 -12.06
C TYR A 941 18.80 30.64 -12.90
N ILE A 942 18.65 31.81 -12.27
CA ILE A 942 18.89 33.10 -12.90
C ILE A 942 20.17 33.69 -12.33
N THR A 943 21.14 34.01 -13.18
CA THR A 943 22.50 34.38 -12.73
C THR A 943 22.51 35.69 -11.95
N ASN A 944 21.56 36.60 -12.23
CA ASN A 944 21.36 37.84 -11.49
C ASN A 944 20.46 37.60 -10.24
N PRO A 945 20.99 37.74 -9.01
CA PRO A 945 20.25 37.47 -7.78
C PRO A 945 18.99 38.33 -7.62
N ALA A 946 19.02 39.59 -8.05
CA ALA A 946 17.87 40.48 -7.97
C ALA A 946 16.69 39.97 -8.81
N ILE A 947 16.99 39.39 -9.97
CA ILE A 947 15.99 38.81 -10.88
C ILE A 947 15.56 37.43 -10.38
N ASP A 948 16.49 36.58 -9.94
CA ASP A 948 16.17 35.27 -9.34
C ASP A 948 15.19 35.40 -8.17
N HIS A 949 15.49 36.31 -7.26
CA HIS A 949 14.65 36.58 -6.10
C HIS A 949 13.30 37.19 -6.48
N TYR A 950 13.23 38.04 -7.50
CA TYR A 950 11.94 38.51 -8.04
C TYR A 950 11.03 37.34 -8.43
N TYR A 951 11.54 36.33 -9.13
CA TYR A 951 10.70 35.20 -9.54
C TYR A 951 10.37 34.22 -8.40
N LYS A 952 11.21 34.13 -7.36
CA LYS A 952 10.82 33.46 -6.11
C LYS A 952 9.67 34.20 -5.42
N ARG A 953 9.73 35.53 -5.38
CA ARG A 953 8.63 36.37 -4.87
C ARG A 953 7.39 36.32 -5.76
N PHE A 954 7.53 36.20 -7.07
CA PHE A 954 6.40 35.95 -7.97
C PHE A 954 5.64 34.67 -7.57
N VAL A 955 6.35 33.57 -7.30
CA VAL A 955 5.72 32.33 -6.83
C VAL A 955 5.05 32.54 -5.46
N ARG A 956 5.75 33.20 -4.52
CA ARG A 956 5.19 33.54 -3.20
C ARG A 956 3.92 34.37 -3.33
N ASP A 957 3.95 35.43 -4.14
CA ASP A 957 2.94 36.47 -4.11
C ASP A 957 1.73 36.21 -4.99
N PHE A 958 1.86 35.35 -6.01
CA PHE A 958 0.82 35.14 -7.01
C PHE A 958 0.33 33.70 -7.15
N LEU A 959 1.11 32.70 -6.71
CA LEU A 959 0.75 31.28 -6.83
C LEU A 959 0.21 30.71 -5.51
N HIS A 960 -0.61 31.49 -4.82
CA HIS A 960 -1.37 31.07 -3.65
C HIS A 960 -2.77 30.59 -4.07
N TYR A 961 -3.38 29.71 -3.27
CA TYR A 961 -4.74 29.23 -3.51
C TYR A 961 -5.78 30.35 -3.39
N HIS A 962 -6.99 30.10 -3.90
CA HIS A 962 -8.15 30.99 -3.75
C HIS A 962 -8.50 31.31 -2.29
N ASP A 963 -9.04 32.50 -2.07
CA ASP A 963 -9.42 33.00 -0.74
C ASP A 963 -10.42 32.09 -0.02
N SER A 964 -11.31 31.39 -0.74
CA SER A 964 -12.22 30.41 -0.13
C SER A 964 -11.49 29.27 0.59
N ILE A 965 -10.33 28.85 0.06
CA ILE A 965 -9.49 27.80 0.65
C ILE A 965 -8.77 28.35 1.88
N TYR A 966 -8.23 29.58 1.80
CA TYR A 966 -7.59 30.24 2.95
C TYR A 966 -8.58 30.63 4.05
N CYS A 967 -9.78 31.07 3.70
CA CYS A 967 -10.83 31.41 4.64
C CYS A 967 -11.24 30.19 5.45
N ALA A 968 -11.46 29.04 4.80
CA ALA A 968 -11.74 27.79 5.51
C ALA A 968 -10.59 27.36 6.43
N ALA A 969 -9.35 27.38 5.94
CA ALA A 969 -8.19 27.08 6.76
C ALA A 969 -8.04 28.07 7.94
N GLY A 970 -8.33 29.35 7.70
CA GLY A 970 -8.24 30.43 8.69
C GLY A 970 -9.20 30.23 9.85
N LYS A 971 -10.45 29.87 9.57
CA LYS A 971 -11.43 29.51 10.61
C LYS A 971 -10.91 28.36 11.49
N ILE A 972 -10.31 27.34 10.88
CA ILE A 972 -9.74 26.19 11.60
C ILE A 972 -8.54 26.61 12.45
N VAL A 973 -7.62 27.40 11.90
CA VAL A 973 -6.46 27.92 12.64
C VAL A 973 -6.91 28.76 13.83
N LYS A 974 -7.92 29.64 13.66
CA LYS A 974 -8.47 30.44 14.76
C LYS A 974 -9.15 29.59 15.82
N ALA A 975 -9.87 28.55 15.44
CA ALA A 975 -10.45 27.62 16.40
C ALA A 975 -9.37 26.86 17.19
N LEU A 976 -8.32 26.37 16.52
CA LEU A 976 -7.16 25.74 17.17
C LEU A 976 -6.44 26.70 18.13
N GLN A 977 -6.26 27.96 17.72
CA GLN A 977 -5.64 29.00 18.56
C GLN A 977 -6.48 29.37 19.77
N ALA A 978 -7.79 29.53 19.60
CA ALA A 978 -8.71 29.78 20.71
C ALA A 978 -8.71 28.63 21.73
N GLU A 979 -8.62 27.38 21.25
CA GLU A 979 -8.51 26.22 22.10
C GLU A 979 -7.14 26.13 22.79
N GLY A 980 -6.06 26.42 22.06
CA GLY A 980 -4.70 26.51 22.58
C GLY A 980 -4.55 27.55 23.68
N GLU A 981 -5.11 28.74 23.48
CA GLU A 981 -5.06 29.85 24.44
C GLU A 981 -5.71 29.47 25.77
N LYS A 982 -6.85 28.77 25.74
CA LYS A 982 -7.51 28.23 26.96
C LYS A 982 -6.61 27.27 27.75
N ARG A 983 -5.59 26.70 27.11
CA ARG A 983 -4.61 25.75 27.68
C ARG A 983 -3.26 26.42 27.98
N GLY A 984 -3.12 27.73 27.78
CA GLY A 984 -1.87 28.47 27.98
C GLY A 984 -0.90 28.43 26.78
N PHE A 985 -1.33 27.93 25.62
CA PHE A 985 -0.55 27.97 24.37
C PHE A 985 -1.01 29.17 23.53
N LEU A 986 -0.21 30.22 23.52
CA LEU A 986 -0.50 31.42 22.75
C LEU A 986 0.02 31.31 21.32
N ALA A 987 -0.65 31.99 20.40
CA ALA A 987 -0.09 32.29 19.10
C ALA A 987 1.07 33.28 19.25
N ASP A 988 2.06 33.18 18.35
CA ASP A 988 3.16 34.11 18.23
C ASP A 988 2.75 35.41 17.52
N ASP A 989 3.67 36.37 17.49
CA ASP A 989 3.46 37.67 16.87
C ASP A 989 3.26 37.59 15.35
N GLU A 990 3.56 36.47 14.70
CA GLU A 990 3.25 36.25 13.28
C GLU A 990 1.94 35.48 13.08
N GLY A 991 1.19 35.19 14.15
CA GLY A 991 -0.08 34.46 14.13
C GLY A 991 0.07 32.96 13.92
N GLY A 992 1.27 32.40 14.16
CA GLY A 992 1.55 30.97 14.19
C GLY A 992 1.45 30.44 15.62
N GLY A 993 1.36 29.13 15.81
CA GLY A 993 1.28 28.53 17.14
C GLY A 993 -0.12 28.54 17.75
N GLY A 994 -0.18 28.38 19.08
CA GLY A 994 -1.38 27.91 19.81
C GLY A 994 -1.61 26.40 19.73
N TYR A 995 -0.98 25.73 18.77
CA TYR A 995 -0.96 24.28 18.59
C TYR A 995 0.32 23.90 17.84
N SER A 996 0.64 22.61 17.76
CA SER A 996 1.66 22.07 16.87
C SER A 996 1.02 21.12 15.85
N ALA A 997 1.72 20.79 14.77
CA ALA A 997 1.14 20.03 13.67
C ALA A 997 2.01 18.85 13.24
N LEU A 998 1.36 17.79 12.75
CA LEU A 998 2.04 16.68 12.07
C LEU A 998 1.38 16.41 10.73
N HIS A 999 2.20 15.99 9.77
CA HIS A 999 1.71 15.44 8.52
C HIS A 999 2.17 14.00 8.34
N VAL A 1000 1.22 13.07 8.51
CA VAL A 1000 1.45 11.64 8.45
C VAL A 1000 0.90 11.07 7.13
N ARG A 1001 1.80 10.75 6.20
CA ARG A 1001 1.47 10.22 4.86
C ARG A 1001 1.70 8.72 4.80
N ARG A 1002 0.62 7.94 4.78
CA ARG A 1002 0.67 6.47 4.81
C ARG A 1002 0.12 5.78 3.57
N GLY A 1003 -0.84 6.35 2.85
CA GLY A 1003 -1.61 5.69 1.78
C GLY A 1003 -0.77 5.12 0.63
N ASP A 1004 -0.75 5.77 -0.54
CA ASP A 1004 -0.05 5.27 -1.74
C ASP A 1004 1.46 5.54 -1.74
N LEU A 1005 2.00 6.18 -0.68
CA LEU A 1005 3.40 6.63 -0.65
C LEU A 1005 4.37 5.49 -0.96
N GLN A 1006 5.19 5.63 -2.00
CA GLN A 1006 6.03 4.54 -2.50
C GLN A 1006 7.21 4.21 -1.56
N TYR A 1007 7.61 5.15 -0.70
CA TYR A 1007 8.75 5.04 0.20
C TYR A 1007 8.37 4.35 1.50
N LYS A 1008 8.47 3.03 1.54
CA LYS A 1008 8.03 2.24 2.71
C LYS A 1008 8.82 2.52 3.99
N LYS A 1009 10.09 2.93 3.87
CA LYS A 1009 10.98 3.18 5.02
C LYS A 1009 10.53 4.34 5.91
N VAL A 1010 9.71 5.24 5.38
CA VAL A 1010 9.21 6.43 6.09
C VAL A 1010 7.75 6.25 6.53
N LYS A 1011 7.13 5.10 6.23
CA LYS A 1011 5.80 4.71 6.73
C LYS A 1011 5.94 3.97 8.05
N ILE A 1012 6.37 4.70 9.06
CA ILE A 1012 6.63 4.16 10.40
C ILE A 1012 5.32 4.04 11.23
N PRO A 1013 5.25 3.10 12.19
CA PRO A 1013 4.11 2.98 13.13
C PRO A 1013 3.91 4.25 13.97
N ALA A 1014 2.75 4.39 14.60
CA ALA A 1014 2.44 5.60 15.37
C ALA A 1014 3.22 5.71 16.67
N GLU A 1015 3.57 4.58 17.29
CA GLU A 1015 4.48 4.50 18.41
C GLU A 1015 5.85 5.04 18.01
N GLU A 1016 6.34 4.67 16.82
CA GLU A 1016 7.60 5.19 16.29
C GLU A 1016 7.49 6.67 15.91
N TRP A 1017 6.35 7.12 15.38
CA TRP A 1017 6.08 8.56 15.19
C TRP A 1017 6.20 9.33 16.50
N TYR A 1018 5.52 8.85 17.55
CA TYR A 1018 5.58 9.45 18.87
C TYR A 1018 7.02 9.43 19.40
N GLU A 1019 7.66 8.26 19.46
CA GLU A 1019 9.02 8.12 19.99
C GLU A 1019 10.04 8.99 19.25
N ASN A 1020 9.91 9.11 17.92
CA ASN A 1020 10.81 9.93 17.11
C ASN A 1020 10.51 11.43 17.20
N THR A 1021 9.38 11.87 17.75
CA THR A 1021 8.99 13.29 17.76
C THR A 1021 8.54 13.83 19.11
N LYS A 1022 8.47 13.00 20.16
CA LYS A 1022 7.93 13.37 21.48
C LYS A 1022 8.62 14.57 22.11
N GLU A 1023 9.89 14.81 21.81
CA GLU A 1023 10.62 15.98 22.33
C GLU A 1023 10.30 17.28 21.59
N VAL A 1024 9.62 17.21 20.44
CA VAL A 1024 9.17 18.38 19.67
C VAL A 1024 7.92 19.01 20.30
N TRP A 1025 7.09 18.19 20.93
CA TRP A 1025 5.76 18.58 21.43
C TRP A 1025 5.83 19.08 22.87
N ARG A 1026 5.10 20.16 23.17
CA ARG A 1026 4.95 20.61 24.56
C ARG A 1026 3.88 19.76 25.26
N PRO A 1027 4.05 19.40 26.54
CA PRO A 1027 3.04 18.67 27.30
C PRO A 1027 1.70 19.43 27.31
N GLY A 1028 0.60 18.77 26.92
CA GLY A 1028 -0.74 19.37 26.89
C GLY A 1028 -1.06 20.24 25.66
N GLU A 1029 -0.10 20.43 24.76
CA GLU A 1029 -0.29 21.15 23.49
C GLU A 1029 -1.19 20.35 22.54
N ILE A 1030 -2.03 21.04 21.77
CA ILE A 1030 -2.86 20.43 20.73
C ILE A 1030 -1.97 20.02 19.55
N LEU A 1031 -2.17 18.82 19.03
CA LEU A 1031 -1.53 18.34 17.81
C LEU A 1031 -2.54 18.21 16.66
N TYR A 1032 -2.46 19.12 15.69
CA TYR A 1032 -3.22 19.03 14.44
C TYR A 1032 -2.59 18.02 13.50
N ILE A 1033 -3.37 17.03 13.06
CA ILE A 1033 -2.88 15.94 12.20
C ILE A 1033 -3.47 16.08 10.80
N ALA A 1034 -2.62 16.48 9.85
CA ALA A 1034 -2.91 16.32 8.43
C ALA A 1034 -2.54 14.89 8.00
N THR A 1035 -3.50 14.11 7.50
CA THR A 1035 -3.22 12.71 7.15
C THR A 1035 -4.15 12.15 6.09
N ASP A 1036 -3.65 11.18 5.33
CA ASP A 1036 -4.46 10.31 4.49
C ASP A 1036 -4.81 8.98 5.17
N GLU A 1037 -4.40 8.78 6.42
CA GLU A 1037 -4.80 7.67 7.26
C GLU A 1037 -6.27 7.82 7.68
N ARG A 1038 -7.08 6.81 7.37
CA ARG A 1038 -8.51 6.81 7.68
C ARG A 1038 -8.81 6.19 9.03
N ASN A 1039 -7.94 5.30 9.51
CA ASN A 1039 -8.07 4.75 10.83
C ASN A 1039 -7.54 5.74 11.88
N LYS A 1040 -8.42 6.51 12.52
CA LYS A 1040 -8.04 7.45 13.59
C LYS A 1040 -7.36 6.76 14.79
N THR A 1041 -7.61 5.46 15.04
CA THR A 1041 -6.95 4.72 16.13
C THR A 1041 -5.47 4.49 15.88
N PHE A 1042 -5.00 4.64 14.63
CA PHE A 1042 -3.57 4.71 14.36
C PHE A 1042 -2.90 5.77 15.24
N PHE A 1043 -3.55 6.89 15.55
CA PHE A 1043 -2.96 7.97 16.33
C PHE A 1043 -3.09 7.79 17.84
N ASP A 1044 -3.62 6.66 18.33
CA ASP A 1044 -3.81 6.41 19.76
C ASP A 1044 -2.52 6.56 20.58
N PRO A 1045 -1.34 6.06 20.14
CA PRO A 1045 -0.08 6.29 20.87
C PRO A 1045 0.30 7.76 21.01
N ILE A 1046 -0.10 8.62 20.07
CA ILE A 1046 0.13 10.07 20.16
C ILE A 1046 -0.94 10.72 21.04
N LYS A 1047 -2.18 10.22 20.94
CA LYS A 1047 -3.35 10.67 21.69
C LYS A 1047 -3.21 10.45 23.20
N GLU A 1048 -2.45 9.44 23.62
CA GLU A 1048 -2.12 9.18 25.02
C GLU A 1048 -1.33 10.34 25.67
N HIS A 1049 -0.65 11.16 24.87
CA HIS A 1049 0.25 12.21 25.35
C HIS A 1049 -0.19 13.64 24.99
N ASN A 1050 -0.93 13.79 23.89
CA ASN A 1050 -1.41 15.08 23.40
C ASN A 1050 -2.84 14.98 22.87
N ASP A 1051 -3.59 16.07 23.00
CA ASP A 1051 -4.90 16.16 22.35
C ASP A 1051 -4.72 16.35 20.85
N ILE A 1052 -5.30 15.43 20.07
CA ILE A 1052 -5.18 15.43 18.62
C ILE A 1052 -6.43 16.05 17.96
N ARG A 1053 -6.23 16.73 16.83
CA ARG A 1053 -7.29 17.30 15.99
C ARG A 1053 -7.08 16.93 14.54
N PHE A 1054 -8.16 16.75 13.80
CA PHE A 1054 -8.18 16.44 12.37
C PHE A 1054 -9.03 17.45 11.61
N LEU A 1055 -8.91 17.48 10.28
CA LEU A 1055 -9.71 18.34 9.42
C LEU A 1055 -11.22 18.16 9.61
N ASP A 1056 -11.66 16.92 9.75
CA ASP A 1056 -13.08 16.56 9.86
C ASP A 1056 -13.72 16.99 11.19
N ASP A 1057 -12.92 17.27 12.23
CA ASP A 1057 -13.42 17.84 13.48
C ASP A 1057 -14.01 19.25 13.28
N TYR A 1058 -13.65 19.93 12.19
CA TYR A 1058 -14.07 21.29 11.84
C TYR A 1058 -15.03 21.36 10.66
N PHE A 1059 -15.54 20.23 10.18
CA PHE A 1059 -16.23 20.13 8.89
C PHE A 1059 -17.44 21.08 8.76
N GLU A 1060 -18.28 21.13 9.80
CA GLU A 1060 -19.44 22.04 9.82
C GLU A 1060 -19.04 23.49 10.14
N MET A 1061 -18.19 23.69 11.16
CA MET A 1061 -17.82 25.04 11.64
C MET A 1061 -17.12 25.86 10.55
N ALA A 1062 -16.19 25.24 9.83
CA ALA A 1062 -15.44 25.93 8.77
C ALA A 1062 -16.20 26.00 7.44
N GLY A 1063 -17.42 25.45 7.35
CA GLY A 1063 -18.21 25.43 6.12
C GLY A 1063 -17.64 24.50 5.04
N LEU A 1064 -16.94 23.42 5.42
CA LEU A 1064 -16.24 22.56 4.45
C LEU A 1064 -17.19 21.82 3.52
N LYS A 1065 -18.43 21.56 3.96
CA LYS A 1065 -19.48 20.92 3.14
C LYS A 1065 -19.90 21.72 1.91
N ASP A 1066 -19.77 23.05 1.98
CA ASP A 1066 -20.22 23.98 0.94
C ASP A 1066 -19.11 24.28 -0.09
N LEU A 1067 -17.90 23.78 0.17
CA LEU A 1067 -16.74 23.93 -0.70
C LEU A 1067 -16.57 22.75 -1.64
N ASP A 1068 -15.76 22.94 -2.68
CA ASP A 1068 -15.33 21.84 -3.54
C ASP A 1068 -14.59 20.77 -2.68
N PRO A 1069 -15.05 19.50 -2.66
CA PRO A 1069 -14.44 18.44 -1.86
C PRO A 1069 -12.98 18.12 -2.25
N ASN A 1070 -12.50 18.65 -3.38
CA ASN A 1070 -11.11 18.55 -3.80
C ASN A 1070 -10.19 19.55 -3.07
N TYR A 1071 -10.74 20.54 -2.37
CA TYR A 1071 -9.97 21.55 -1.63
C TYR A 1071 -9.38 21.06 -0.30
N MET A 1072 -9.87 19.94 0.23
CA MET A 1072 -9.54 19.46 1.57
C MET A 1072 -8.04 19.31 1.83
N GLY A 1073 -7.29 18.76 0.87
CA GLY A 1073 -5.83 18.63 1.00
C GLY A 1073 -5.08 19.98 0.97
N MET A 1074 -5.61 20.99 0.27
CA MET A 1074 -5.04 22.34 0.29
C MET A 1074 -5.30 23.02 1.64
N ILE A 1075 -6.52 22.88 2.17
CA ILE A 1075 -6.89 23.38 3.50
C ILE A 1075 -5.98 22.75 4.56
N ASP A 1076 -5.83 21.42 4.55
CA ASP A 1076 -4.93 20.69 5.45
C ASP A 1076 -3.48 21.21 5.42
N THR A 1077 -2.97 21.53 4.22
CA THR A 1077 -1.62 22.05 4.04
C THR A 1077 -1.46 23.40 4.76
N ILE A 1078 -2.44 24.29 4.62
CA ILE A 1078 -2.41 25.63 5.23
C ILE A 1078 -2.57 25.53 6.74
N VAL A 1079 -3.49 24.71 7.25
CA VAL A 1079 -3.65 24.51 8.70
C VAL A 1079 -2.38 23.91 9.31
N ALA A 1080 -1.78 22.89 8.68
CA ALA A 1080 -0.56 22.29 9.21
C ALA A 1080 0.65 23.25 9.19
N SER A 1081 0.71 24.22 8.26
CA SER A 1081 1.83 25.16 8.17
C SER A 1081 1.86 26.18 9.31
N ARG A 1082 0.74 26.41 10.01
CA ARG A 1082 0.65 27.43 11.08
C ARG A 1082 0.90 26.89 12.50
N GLY A 1083 1.11 25.59 12.68
CA GLY A 1083 1.50 25.03 13.99
C GLY A 1083 2.86 25.58 14.46
N ARG A 1084 3.06 25.75 15.76
CA ARG A 1084 4.33 26.22 16.36
C ARG A 1084 5.49 25.36 15.87
N ALA A 1085 5.44 24.06 16.18
CA ALA A 1085 6.32 23.06 15.59
C ALA A 1085 5.58 22.20 14.57
N PHE A 1086 6.32 21.67 13.60
CA PHE A 1086 5.80 20.77 12.57
C PHE A 1086 6.67 19.53 12.43
N ALA A 1087 6.06 18.34 12.34
CA ALA A 1087 6.75 17.11 11.92
C ALA A 1087 6.09 16.48 10.69
N GLY A 1088 6.85 16.39 9.60
CA GLY A 1088 6.39 15.84 8.34
C GLY A 1088 6.84 14.40 8.07
N THR A 1089 6.21 13.77 7.09
CA THR A 1089 6.69 12.51 6.51
C THR A 1089 7.80 12.79 5.49
N TRP A 1090 8.98 12.19 5.66
CA TRP A 1090 10.09 12.31 4.72
C TRP A 1090 9.71 11.78 3.33
N PHE A 1091 10.27 12.34 2.25
CA PHE A 1091 9.90 12.09 0.86
C PHE A 1091 8.48 12.49 0.41
N SER A 1092 7.67 13.08 1.28
CA SER A 1092 6.35 13.56 0.88
C SER A 1092 6.42 15.00 0.35
N THR A 1093 6.04 15.19 -0.90
CA THR A 1093 5.94 16.52 -1.52
C THR A 1093 4.86 17.40 -0.88
N PHE A 1094 3.90 16.78 -0.17
CA PHE A 1094 2.94 17.46 0.70
C PHE A 1094 3.62 18.04 1.95
N SER A 1095 4.45 17.25 2.65
CA SER A 1095 5.27 17.76 3.78
C SER A 1095 6.21 18.87 3.33
N GLY A 1096 6.84 18.69 2.16
CA GLY A 1096 7.73 19.70 1.58
C GLY A 1096 7.02 21.03 1.38
N TYR A 1097 5.81 21.01 0.81
CA TYR A 1097 5.05 22.23 0.60
C TYR A 1097 4.62 22.91 1.91
N ILE A 1098 4.23 22.14 2.94
CA ILE A 1098 3.98 22.70 4.29
C ILE A 1098 5.21 23.47 4.78
N ASN A 1099 6.40 22.89 4.66
CA ASN A 1099 7.64 23.55 5.07
C ASN A 1099 7.95 24.82 4.26
N ARG A 1100 7.62 24.86 2.96
CA ARG A 1100 7.71 26.10 2.19
C ARG A 1100 6.81 27.18 2.75
N LEU A 1101 5.54 26.85 3.05
CA LEU A 1101 4.60 27.81 3.61
C LEU A 1101 5.10 28.32 4.97
N ARG A 1102 5.62 27.44 5.83
CA ARG A 1102 6.27 27.82 7.10
C ARG A 1102 7.39 28.83 6.89
N GLY A 1103 8.26 28.58 5.91
CA GLY A 1103 9.33 29.50 5.53
C GLY A 1103 8.81 30.85 5.03
N TYR A 1104 7.76 30.87 4.21
CA TYR A 1104 7.12 32.11 3.76
C TYR A 1104 6.46 32.89 4.90
N HIS A 1105 5.92 32.21 5.91
CA HIS A 1105 5.43 32.85 7.14
C HIS A 1105 6.57 33.38 8.05
N GLY A 1106 7.83 33.14 7.68
CA GLY A 1106 8.98 33.55 8.49
C GLY A 1106 9.19 32.67 9.72
N MET A 1107 8.63 31.46 9.76
CA MET A 1107 8.82 30.53 10.87
C MET A 1107 10.19 29.88 10.82
N SER A 1108 10.78 29.61 12.00
CA SER A 1108 12.09 28.99 12.11
C SER A 1108 12.13 27.61 11.47
N MET A 1109 13.19 27.34 10.71
CA MET A 1109 13.46 26.01 10.17
C MET A 1109 13.77 25.00 11.28
N MET A 1110 14.24 25.47 12.44
CA MET A 1110 14.52 24.65 13.62
C MET A 1110 13.24 24.10 14.28
N ASP A 1111 12.08 24.62 13.88
CA ASP A 1111 10.77 24.13 14.29
C ASP A 1111 10.16 23.18 13.23
N SER A 1112 10.94 22.72 12.26
CA SER A 1112 10.47 21.91 11.14
C SER A 1112 11.21 20.57 11.07
N TRP A 1113 10.53 19.53 11.52
CA TRP A 1113 11.08 18.20 11.76
C TRP A 1113 10.54 17.18 10.76
N TYR A 1114 11.19 16.02 10.70
CA TYR A 1114 10.63 14.82 10.09
C TYR A 1114 10.58 13.67 11.09
N SER A 1115 9.59 12.80 10.95
CA SER A 1115 9.45 11.64 11.82
C SER A 1115 10.43 10.50 11.53
N TRP A 1116 11.06 10.52 10.35
CA TRP A 1116 12.03 9.51 9.99
C TRP A 1116 13.39 9.86 10.60
N LEU A 1117 13.82 9.10 11.61
CA LEU A 1117 14.95 9.44 12.46
C LEU A 1117 16.25 9.78 11.70
N GLN A 1118 16.56 9.09 10.60
CA GLN A 1118 17.77 9.37 9.81
C GLN A 1118 17.77 10.74 9.11
N ARG A 1119 16.60 11.39 9.01
CA ARG A 1119 16.41 12.69 8.35
C ARG A 1119 15.57 13.64 9.21
N LYS A 1120 15.50 13.39 10.51
CA LYS A 1120 14.64 14.12 11.46
C LYS A 1120 14.94 15.62 11.48
N ASP A 1121 16.22 15.97 11.45
CA ASP A 1121 16.76 17.33 11.50
C ASP A 1121 17.15 17.86 10.11
N ALA A 1122 16.69 17.23 9.02
CA ALA A 1122 17.17 17.56 7.68
C ALA A 1122 16.91 19.01 7.26
N LEU A 1123 15.85 19.66 7.76
CA LEU A 1123 15.58 21.08 7.51
C LEU A 1123 16.34 22.04 8.43
N HIS A 1124 16.97 21.53 9.49
CA HIS A 1124 17.70 22.36 10.46
C HIS A 1124 19.07 22.80 9.92
N LYS A 1125 19.42 22.33 8.72
CA LYS A 1125 20.62 22.69 7.99
C LYS A 1125 20.21 23.18 6.63
N TRP A 1126 20.70 24.36 6.27
CA TRP A 1126 20.57 24.85 4.91
C TRP A 1126 21.66 24.18 4.07
N GLU A 1127 21.31 23.29 3.15
CA GLU A 1127 22.20 22.74 2.12
C GLU A 1127 21.81 23.29 0.74
N GLU A 1128 22.78 23.41 -0.17
CA GLU A 1128 22.54 23.92 -1.52
C GLU A 1128 21.97 22.82 -2.43
N VAL A 1129 21.03 23.20 -3.30
CA VAL A 1129 20.40 22.29 -4.27
C VAL A 1129 21.25 22.18 -5.53
N ASP A 1130 22.23 21.30 -5.54
CA ASP A 1130 23.08 21.02 -6.70
C ASP A 1130 22.73 19.72 -7.43
N HIS A 1131 21.74 18.97 -6.93
CA HIS A 1131 21.33 17.67 -7.44
C HIS A 1131 19.80 17.52 -7.53
N PHE A 1132 19.35 16.43 -8.15
CA PHE A 1132 17.93 16.12 -8.29
C PHE A 1132 17.32 15.66 -6.96
N ALA A 1133 16.56 16.53 -6.31
CA ALA A 1133 15.86 16.24 -5.05
C ALA A 1133 14.53 17.00 -4.95
N TYR A 1134 13.44 16.33 -5.33
CA TYR A 1134 12.08 16.88 -5.33
C TYR A 1134 11.26 16.56 -4.08
N ALA A 1135 11.76 15.63 -3.29
CA ALA A 1135 11.01 15.00 -2.21
C ALA A 1135 11.28 15.67 -0.84
N PHE A 1136 12.02 16.78 -0.87
CA PHE A 1136 12.46 17.59 0.25
C PHE A 1136 12.50 19.05 -0.18
N GLU A 1137 11.94 19.95 0.63
CA GLU A 1137 11.90 21.38 0.37
C GLU A 1137 13.15 22.07 0.92
N TRP A 1138 13.63 23.11 0.24
CA TRP A 1138 14.90 23.77 0.56
C TRP A 1138 14.73 25.25 0.93
N PRO A 1139 15.56 25.75 1.87
CA PRO A 1139 15.51 27.16 2.29
C PRO A 1139 15.79 28.19 1.19
N ASP A 1140 16.45 27.79 0.09
CA ASP A 1140 16.74 28.64 -1.07
C ASP A 1140 15.50 29.34 -1.66
N CYS A 1141 14.29 28.83 -1.35
CA CYS A 1141 13.03 29.41 -1.79
C CYS A 1141 12.55 30.61 -0.97
N TRP A 1142 13.01 30.79 0.27
CA TRP A 1142 12.51 31.86 1.17
C TRP A 1142 13.57 32.60 1.98
N VAL A 1143 14.78 32.05 2.17
CA VAL A 1143 15.84 32.74 2.91
C VAL A 1143 16.42 33.89 2.07
N GLY A 1144 16.37 35.11 2.62
CA GLY A 1144 16.93 36.31 1.98
C GLY A 1144 16.26 36.73 0.68
N ILE A 1145 15.05 36.24 0.38
CA ILE A 1145 14.38 36.47 -0.91
C ILE A 1145 13.98 37.92 -1.17
N ASP A 1146 14.02 38.79 -0.17
CA ASP A 1146 13.65 40.20 -0.33
C ASP A 1146 14.86 41.11 -0.65
N ALA A 1147 16.05 40.53 -0.75
CA ALA A 1147 17.31 41.23 -1.05
C ALA A 1147 17.76 41.06 -2.50
N ASP A 1148 18.72 41.88 -2.94
CA ASP A 1148 19.32 41.83 -4.29
C ASP A 1148 20.66 41.08 -4.36
N VAL A 1149 21.02 40.41 -3.28
CA VAL A 1149 22.27 39.66 -3.16
C VAL A 1149 21.97 38.23 -2.75
N TRP A 1150 22.83 37.30 -3.17
CA TRP A 1150 22.71 35.91 -2.74
C TRP A 1150 22.76 35.82 -1.20
N PRO A 1151 21.87 35.03 -0.58
CA PRO A 1151 21.96 34.78 0.85
C PRO A 1151 23.26 34.01 1.16
N SER A 1152 23.87 34.31 2.32
CA SER A 1152 25.13 33.68 2.76
C SER A 1152 24.84 32.74 3.92
N ARG A 1153 25.22 31.47 3.77
CA ARG A 1153 25.01 30.43 4.80
C ARG A 1153 25.71 30.72 6.12
N ASP A 1154 26.79 31.49 6.10
CA ASP A 1154 27.56 31.85 7.31
C ASP A 1154 26.97 33.04 8.07
N LYS A 1155 26.03 33.76 7.45
CA LYS A 1155 25.44 35.00 7.99
C LYS A 1155 24.01 34.84 8.50
N PHE A 1156 23.38 33.67 8.29
CA PHE A 1156 21.97 33.40 8.59
C PHE A 1156 21.80 32.26 9.58
#